data_AF-A0AAW5U6Y5-F1
#
_entry.id   AF-A0AAW5U6Y5-F1
#
_cell.length_a   1.000
_cell.length_b   1.000
_cell.length_c   1.000
_cell.angle_alpha   90.00
_cell.angle_beta   90.00
_cell.angle_gamma   90.00
#
_symmetry.space_group_name_H-M   'P 1'
#
loop_
_entity.id
_entity.type
_entity.pdbx_description
1 polymer ?
#
loop_
_entity_poly.entity_id
_entity_poly.type
_entity_poly.pdbx_seq_one_letter_code
_entity_poly.pdbx_strand_id
1 'polypeptide(L)'
;MQYPLISEYVRAIQDASNNLDELAHLVPVLDDHGEPYRSSGAFAVVFKMKDEQIGKCYALKCFTEEQEGRAEAYRQIADELEFVDSSYITSVKYLDKEIFVDSSCEEDEFSVLLMDWIDGETMETYIAENYQDNYAMAMLCYRFCKMAAWLRSQPFAHGDIKPDNIMVRPDGSLTLVDYDGMFVPAMKGQKSPTIGTKDFSHPLRTVDDFDETIDDFALASIALSLKAISLNPSLLDEYGAADRLLFSAEDYRDLSKSKVLAALQELMNDEEVNMLLSSFLQAKGIKRINYRAFSDIRLPKTSTQNEQINLFVDYTEELRDIDNMYNARINLGFVFDSYKRLADMGNLFAMVGLGSCYCYGRGVPENIQKGVELIKFALDKSNPKAYNAMGILYELGLGVNKDLIKGLSLQKKSAELGYVAAQYNLGRAYLLGQKGIAKSESLAFMWFEKAARQGYGEALCELGNAYMNGIGVAKNIDLALCLYKSAFSKGVPSAKLALGELYFVGKLLEQDRKKAYNYIKQSAESGVGRAQALLGLIYCTNEFIQIDYRQAEIWIEKALDSGYSDIKSIFEMEEGYYAVYIDDEVLTKFYLWAQNHHDERIFEILAKLFEKSSFDEFGVEYSADKRILLNAHSFTLDSYVIDVHTKEIKAGAFVECRNLAKIFLPNALEKIGDGAFESCDMLERLTIPRSVKVLEGNPFSKWDGQLICLSPNFSYNAGALMDDKRLISYRAYMSSYNVREGIEIIEKYAFEANEYIRKVQLPATCHTIGNDAFTSCANLNYINFSNAIKEIGCGAFYCSGLTEFEAEGVSVIKSGTFGGSRLKKIKLGSNVKKIENQAFIDSILLEEVILSEGLQEIDEVAFANCKRLKKINIPNSLKIIKKSAFVDCTSLDEVTKLNLIERFGKDIFEW
;
A
#
# COMPACT_ATOMS: atom_id res chain seq x y z
N MET A 1 11.44 -2.30 -41.86
CA MET A 1 10.17 -3.06 -41.95
C MET A 1 9.24 -2.33 -42.91
N GLN A 2 8.61 -3.03 -43.87
CA GLN A 2 7.52 -2.44 -44.67
C GLN A 2 6.23 -2.52 -43.85
N TYR A 3 5.42 -1.47 -43.87
CA TYR A 3 4.12 -1.40 -43.19
C TYR A 3 2.97 -1.52 -44.20
N PRO A 4 1.79 -2.03 -43.78
CA PRO A 4 0.64 -2.21 -44.68
C PRO A 4 0.07 -0.90 -45.19
N LEU A 5 -0.55 -0.97 -46.37
CA LEU A 5 -1.33 0.12 -46.94
C LEU A 5 -2.63 0.32 -46.14
N ILE A 6 -3.17 1.54 -46.18
CA ILE A 6 -4.47 1.86 -45.54
C ILE A 6 -5.57 0.91 -46.02
N SER A 7 -5.59 0.54 -47.31
CA SER A 7 -6.58 -0.40 -47.85
C SER A 7 -6.45 -1.82 -47.30
N GLU A 8 -5.25 -2.23 -46.89
CA GLU A 8 -4.99 -3.55 -46.29
C GLU A 8 -5.45 -3.55 -44.83
N TYR A 9 -5.15 -2.48 -44.08
CA TYR A 9 -5.70 -2.26 -42.74
C TYR A 9 -7.24 -2.24 -42.73
N VAL A 10 -7.87 -1.57 -43.70
CA VAL A 10 -9.34 -1.54 -43.80
C VAL A 10 -9.90 -2.96 -43.92
N ARG A 11 -9.31 -3.83 -44.75
CA ARG A 11 -9.75 -5.22 -44.89
C ARG A 11 -9.55 -6.02 -43.60
N ALA A 12 -8.42 -5.84 -42.93
CA ALA A 12 -8.16 -6.53 -41.66
C ALA A 12 -9.18 -6.13 -40.59
N ILE A 13 -9.49 -4.83 -40.48
CA ILE A 13 -10.44 -4.28 -39.49
C ILE A 13 -11.90 -4.68 -39.79
N GLN A 14 -12.27 -4.89 -41.06
CA GLN A 14 -13.61 -5.42 -41.39
C GLN A 14 -13.86 -6.79 -40.73
N ASP A 15 -12.81 -7.59 -40.50
CA ASP A 15 -12.84 -8.86 -39.78
C ASP A 15 -11.99 -8.81 -38.48
N ALA A 16 -12.19 -7.74 -37.70
CA ALA A 16 -11.41 -7.47 -36.50
C ALA A 16 -11.37 -8.64 -35.49
N SER A 17 -12.44 -9.44 -35.39
CA SER A 17 -12.50 -10.58 -34.45
C SER A 17 -11.50 -11.70 -34.76
N ASN A 18 -11.07 -11.83 -36.02
CA ASN A 18 -10.09 -12.84 -36.43
C ASN A 18 -8.68 -12.25 -36.60
N ASN A 19 -8.58 -10.93 -36.75
CA ASN A 19 -7.32 -10.24 -37.07
C ASN A 19 -6.73 -9.45 -35.89
N LEU A 20 -7.46 -9.26 -34.79
CA LEU A 20 -6.94 -8.71 -33.54
C LEU A 20 -6.75 -9.83 -32.51
N ASP A 21 -5.72 -9.72 -31.68
CA ASP A 21 -5.43 -10.70 -30.62
C ASP A 21 -6.07 -10.30 -29.29
N GLU A 22 -5.44 -9.43 -28.49
CA GLU A 22 -6.00 -8.98 -27.22
C GLU A 22 -7.32 -8.19 -27.42
N LEU A 23 -7.44 -7.53 -28.57
CA LEU A 23 -8.56 -6.66 -28.92
C LEU A 23 -9.64 -7.34 -29.78
N ALA A 24 -9.63 -8.68 -29.91
CA ALA A 24 -10.63 -9.45 -30.68
C ALA A 24 -12.09 -9.20 -30.27
N HIS A 25 -12.32 -8.67 -29.06
CA HIS A 25 -13.63 -8.32 -28.53
C HIS A 25 -14.19 -7.00 -29.09
N LEU A 26 -13.37 -6.19 -29.78
CA LEU A 26 -13.78 -4.92 -30.36
C LEU A 26 -14.30 -5.09 -31.79
N VAL A 27 -15.39 -4.40 -32.11
CA VAL A 27 -15.98 -4.35 -33.46
C VAL A 27 -15.79 -2.97 -34.11
N PRO A 28 -15.56 -2.88 -35.43
CA PRO A 28 -15.47 -1.59 -36.10
C PRO A 28 -16.83 -0.89 -36.10
N VAL A 29 -16.82 0.42 -35.83
CA VAL A 29 -17.97 1.29 -36.09
C VAL A 29 -17.96 1.63 -37.57
N LEU A 30 -19.10 1.44 -38.24
CA LEU A 30 -19.23 1.70 -39.67
C LEU A 30 -19.68 3.14 -39.94
N ASP A 31 -19.20 3.71 -41.05
CA ASP A 31 -19.67 4.98 -41.59
C ASP A 31 -21.00 4.82 -42.36
N ASP A 32 -21.51 5.93 -42.91
CA ASP A 32 -22.77 5.96 -43.68
C ASP A 32 -22.73 5.13 -44.98
N HIS A 33 -21.54 4.66 -45.39
CA HIS A 33 -21.33 3.82 -46.57
C HIS A 33 -21.11 2.34 -46.22
N GLY A 34 -21.16 1.97 -44.93
CA GLY A 34 -20.96 0.61 -44.46
C GLY A 34 -19.49 0.18 -44.40
N GLU A 35 -18.55 1.12 -44.52
CA GLU A 35 -17.12 0.87 -44.36
C GLU A 35 -16.66 1.19 -42.93
N PRO A 36 -15.56 0.60 -42.42
CA PRO A 36 -15.01 1.00 -41.13
C PRO A 36 -14.72 2.50 -41.08
N TYR A 37 -15.36 3.18 -40.12
CA TYR A 37 -15.16 4.59 -39.84
C TYR A 37 -13.68 4.80 -39.51
N ARG A 38 -13.06 5.75 -40.21
CA ARG A 38 -11.62 6.02 -40.05
C ARG A 38 -11.26 7.47 -40.33
N SER A 39 -10.19 7.91 -39.69
CA SER A 39 -9.45 9.12 -40.06
C SER A 39 -8.04 8.73 -40.50
N SER A 40 -7.52 9.34 -41.56
CA SER A 40 -6.19 9.02 -42.10
C SER A 40 -5.27 10.22 -41.94
N GLY A 41 -4.13 10.01 -41.29
CA GLY A 41 -3.04 10.97 -41.19
C GLY A 41 -1.87 10.60 -42.10
N ALA A 42 -0.77 11.36 -42.03
CA ALA A 42 0.42 11.12 -42.85
C ALA A 42 1.15 9.81 -42.50
N PHE A 43 1.07 9.35 -41.24
CA PHE A 43 1.85 8.22 -40.73
C PHE A 43 1.02 7.11 -40.04
N ALA A 44 -0.30 7.25 -40.05
CA ALA A 44 -1.21 6.31 -39.42
C ALA A 44 -2.64 6.43 -39.96
N VAL A 45 -3.42 5.37 -39.80
CA VAL A 45 -4.88 5.36 -39.94
C VAL A 45 -5.51 5.03 -38.59
N VAL A 46 -6.53 5.78 -38.19
CA VAL A 46 -7.24 5.61 -36.92
C VAL A 46 -8.64 5.12 -37.19
N PHE A 47 -9.01 3.96 -36.63
CA PHE A 47 -10.34 3.38 -36.73
C PHE A 47 -11.15 3.64 -35.46
N LYS A 48 -12.46 3.88 -35.62
CA LYS A 48 -13.39 3.91 -34.49
C LYS A 48 -13.85 2.47 -34.20
N MET A 49 -13.52 1.97 -33.03
CA MET A 49 -13.85 0.62 -32.56
C MET A 49 -14.83 0.70 -31.39
N LYS A 50 -15.61 -0.34 -31.14
CA LYS A 50 -16.59 -0.40 -30.05
C LYS A 50 -16.50 -1.73 -29.32
N ASP A 51 -16.50 -1.68 -27.99
CA ASP A 51 -16.79 -2.84 -27.16
C ASP A 51 -18.31 -2.94 -26.99
N GLU A 52 -18.93 -3.98 -27.55
CA GLU A 52 -20.38 -4.16 -27.49
C GLU A 52 -20.89 -4.55 -26.09
N GLN A 53 -20.04 -5.11 -25.23
CA GLN A 53 -20.43 -5.58 -23.89
C GLN A 53 -20.67 -4.39 -22.94
N ILE A 54 -19.80 -3.39 -22.99
CA ILE A 54 -19.88 -2.21 -22.12
C ILE A 54 -20.33 -0.93 -22.85
N GLY A 55 -20.43 -0.99 -24.18
CA GLY A 55 -20.89 0.13 -25.02
C GLY A 55 -19.86 1.26 -25.21
N LYS A 56 -18.61 1.07 -24.78
CA LYS A 56 -17.53 2.06 -24.86
C LYS A 56 -16.89 2.04 -26.25
N CYS A 57 -16.54 3.22 -26.76
CA CYS A 57 -15.85 3.39 -28.04
C CYS A 57 -14.36 3.70 -27.84
N TYR A 58 -13.54 3.25 -28.78
CA TYR A 58 -12.08 3.38 -28.78
C TYR A 58 -11.58 3.88 -30.14
N ALA A 59 -10.45 4.57 -30.11
CA ALA A 59 -9.66 4.91 -31.29
C ALA A 59 -8.51 3.90 -31.42
N LEU A 60 -8.48 3.14 -32.52
CA LEU A 60 -7.43 2.18 -32.83
C LEU A 60 -6.52 2.74 -33.93
N LYS A 61 -5.35 3.25 -33.55
CA LYS A 61 -4.35 3.83 -34.46
C LYS A 61 -3.41 2.72 -34.95
N CYS A 62 -3.46 2.49 -36.26
CA CYS A 62 -2.60 1.57 -37.00
C CYS A 62 -1.53 2.37 -37.75
N PHE A 63 -0.27 2.01 -37.60
CA PHE A 63 0.85 2.77 -38.17
C PHE A 63 1.10 2.40 -39.63
N THR A 64 1.47 3.37 -40.47
CA THR A 64 1.74 3.12 -41.91
C THR A 64 3.21 3.23 -42.28
N GLU A 65 4.08 3.60 -41.34
CA GLU A 65 5.53 3.70 -41.53
C GLU A 65 6.30 3.33 -40.25
N GLU A 66 7.58 2.99 -40.39
CA GLU A 66 8.48 2.72 -39.27
C GLU A 66 9.04 4.03 -38.69
N GLN A 67 9.09 4.11 -37.35
CA GLN A 67 9.73 5.20 -36.64
C GLN A 67 10.64 4.63 -35.56
N GLU A 68 11.93 4.97 -35.63
CA GLU A 68 12.94 4.50 -34.69
C GLU A 68 12.57 4.91 -33.26
N GLY A 69 12.55 3.95 -32.33
CA GLY A 69 12.24 4.20 -30.93
C GLY A 69 10.75 4.37 -30.58
N ARG A 70 9.84 4.38 -31.56
CA ARG A 70 8.39 4.60 -31.33
C ARG A 70 7.77 3.66 -30.30
N ALA A 71 8.08 2.37 -30.38
CA ALA A 71 7.49 1.36 -29.50
C ALA A 71 7.87 1.61 -28.03
N GLU A 72 9.14 1.93 -27.77
CA GLU A 72 9.60 2.28 -26.42
C GLU A 72 9.00 3.61 -25.97
N ALA A 73 8.92 4.60 -26.88
CA ALA A 73 8.36 5.89 -26.57
C ALA A 73 6.89 5.81 -26.16
N TYR A 74 6.06 5.09 -26.92
CA TYR A 74 4.65 4.91 -26.58
C TYR A 74 4.43 4.07 -25.33
N ARG A 75 5.29 3.08 -25.05
CA ARG A 75 5.25 2.36 -23.77
C ARG A 75 5.53 3.28 -22.58
N GLN A 76 6.54 4.16 -22.70
CA GLN A 76 6.84 5.15 -21.66
C GLN A 76 5.72 6.20 -21.52
N ILE A 77 5.12 6.65 -22.62
CA ILE A 77 3.96 7.56 -22.60
C ILE A 77 2.77 6.89 -21.94
N ALA A 78 2.45 5.65 -22.33
CA ALA A 78 1.36 4.89 -21.73
C ALA A 78 1.56 4.72 -20.22
N ASP A 79 2.74 4.29 -19.78
CA ASP A 79 3.07 4.10 -18.36
C ASP A 79 2.94 5.39 -17.53
N GLU A 80 3.39 6.53 -18.06
CA GLU A 80 3.37 7.81 -17.35
C GLU A 80 1.97 8.47 -17.36
N LEU A 81 1.19 8.25 -18.43
CA LEU A 81 -0.15 8.82 -18.58
C LEU A 81 -1.27 7.89 -18.08
N GLU A 82 -1.00 6.60 -17.81
CA GLU A 82 -1.98 5.58 -17.35
C GLU A 82 -2.85 6.09 -16.19
N PHE A 83 -2.29 6.99 -15.37
CA PHE A 83 -2.85 7.41 -14.10
C PHE A 83 -3.06 8.93 -13.98
N VAL A 84 -3.03 9.66 -15.09
CA VAL A 84 -3.28 11.10 -15.09
C VAL A 84 -4.79 11.34 -15.26
N ASP A 85 -5.47 11.68 -14.15
CA ASP A 85 -6.92 11.94 -14.09
C ASP A 85 -7.26 13.38 -14.54
N SER A 86 -7.29 13.59 -15.86
CA SER A 86 -7.64 14.87 -16.49
C SER A 86 -8.50 14.67 -17.72
N SER A 87 -9.47 15.55 -17.94
CA SER A 87 -10.31 15.57 -19.14
C SER A 87 -9.55 16.04 -20.39
N TYR A 88 -8.36 16.64 -20.22
CA TYR A 88 -7.51 17.16 -21.29
C TYR A 88 -6.67 16.10 -22.00
N ILE A 89 -6.59 14.87 -21.48
CA ILE A 89 -5.88 13.75 -22.12
C ILE A 89 -6.74 12.48 -22.02
N THR A 90 -6.49 11.52 -22.90
CA THR A 90 -7.02 10.15 -22.83
C THR A 90 -5.95 9.16 -22.40
N SER A 91 -6.38 8.03 -21.85
CA SER A 91 -5.55 6.84 -21.71
C SER A 91 -5.08 6.32 -23.07
N VAL A 92 -3.89 5.73 -23.08
CA VAL A 92 -3.21 5.21 -24.27
C VAL A 92 -2.61 3.86 -23.91
N LYS A 93 -2.82 2.84 -24.75
CA LYS A 93 -2.22 1.50 -24.62
C LYS A 93 -1.49 1.16 -25.92
N TYR A 94 -0.19 0.91 -25.82
CA TYR A 94 0.60 0.38 -26.93
C TYR A 94 0.59 -1.14 -26.88
N LEU A 95 0.20 -1.79 -27.97
CA LEU A 95 0.15 -3.23 -28.10
C LEU A 95 1.07 -3.66 -29.24
N ASP A 96 2.01 -4.54 -28.93
CA ASP A 96 2.95 -5.04 -29.91
C ASP A 96 2.36 -6.25 -30.64
N LYS A 97 2.54 -6.32 -31.96
CA LYS A 97 2.04 -7.43 -32.79
C LYS A 97 0.56 -7.78 -32.60
N GLU A 98 -0.27 -6.76 -32.41
CA GLU A 98 -1.68 -6.91 -32.06
C GLU A 98 -2.58 -7.20 -33.27
N ILE A 99 -2.27 -6.63 -34.44
CA ILE A 99 -3.10 -6.79 -35.63
C ILE A 99 -2.40 -7.64 -36.68
N PHE A 100 -3.06 -8.70 -37.11
CA PHE A 100 -2.70 -9.48 -38.28
C PHE A 100 -3.23 -8.80 -39.56
N VAL A 101 -2.34 -8.53 -40.52
CA VAL A 101 -2.70 -7.92 -41.81
C VAL A 101 -2.06 -8.70 -42.94
N ASP A 102 -2.89 -9.39 -43.73
CA ASP A 102 -2.50 -10.01 -44.99
C ASP A 102 -2.08 -8.92 -45.99
N SER A 103 -0.76 -8.69 -46.05
CA SER A 103 -0.14 -7.59 -46.78
C SER A 103 1.06 -8.10 -47.58
N SER A 104 1.60 -7.25 -48.45
CA SER A 104 2.82 -7.58 -49.20
C SER A 104 4.12 -7.49 -48.38
N CYS A 105 4.02 -7.26 -47.06
CA CYS A 105 5.15 -7.07 -46.16
C CYS A 105 5.82 -8.41 -45.79
N GLU A 106 7.04 -8.36 -45.22
CA GLU A 106 7.75 -9.56 -44.75
C GLU A 106 7.21 -10.11 -43.42
N GLU A 107 6.50 -9.27 -42.66
CA GLU A 107 5.83 -9.62 -41.41
C GLU A 107 4.31 -9.41 -41.59
N ASP A 108 3.52 -10.25 -40.94
CA ASP A 108 2.05 -10.20 -41.02
C ASP A 108 1.42 -9.60 -39.74
N GLU A 109 2.19 -9.40 -38.67
CA GLU A 109 1.72 -8.89 -37.38
C GLU A 109 2.26 -7.49 -37.11
N PHE A 110 1.39 -6.56 -36.75
CA PHE A 110 1.75 -5.15 -36.58
C PHE A 110 1.28 -4.61 -35.23
N SER A 111 2.09 -3.71 -34.66
CA SER A 111 1.74 -3.03 -33.42
C SER A 111 0.64 -1.98 -33.65
N VAL A 112 -0.20 -1.75 -32.64
CA VAL A 112 -1.26 -0.73 -32.67
C VAL A 112 -1.23 0.12 -31.41
N LEU A 113 -1.89 1.27 -31.47
CA LEU A 113 -2.14 2.12 -30.32
C LEU A 113 -3.65 2.24 -30.08
N LEU A 114 -4.10 1.86 -28.89
CA LEU A 114 -5.49 1.96 -28.47
C LEU A 114 -5.66 3.17 -27.54
N MET A 115 -6.69 3.97 -27.78
CA MET A 115 -7.08 5.11 -26.93
C MET A 115 -8.60 5.16 -26.77
N ASP A 116 -9.10 5.93 -25.80
CA ASP A 116 -10.54 6.19 -25.73
C ASP A 116 -10.98 7.05 -26.92
N TRP A 117 -12.14 6.73 -27.50
CA TRP A 117 -12.72 7.56 -28.53
C TRP A 117 -13.27 8.85 -27.92
N ILE A 118 -12.85 10.00 -28.44
CA ILE A 118 -13.35 11.31 -28.03
C ILE A 118 -14.37 11.78 -29.05
N ASP A 119 -15.63 11.89 -28.63
CA ASP A 119 -16.67 12.51 -29.46
C ASP A 119 -16.46 14.02 -29.52
N GLY A 120 -16.66 14.59 -30.71
CA GLY A 120 -16.43 16.00 -31.00
C GLY A 120 -15.83 16.20 -32.38
N GLU A 121 -15.28 17.39 -32.59
CA GLU A 121 -14.55 17.78 -33.79
C GLU A 121 -13.16 18.32 -33.43
N THR A 122 -12.23 18.38 -34.38
CA THR A 122 -10.92 19.00 -34.10
C THR A 122 -11.10 20.50 -33.82
N MET A 123 -10.23 21.09 -33.00
CA MET A 123 -10.28 22.52 -32.71
C MET A 123 -10.10 23.35 -33.98
N GLU A 124 -9.34 22.85 -34.95
CA GLU A 124 -9.27 23.41 -36.30
C GLU A 124 -10.64 23.50 -36.99
N THR A 125 -11.40 22.39 -37.01
CA THR A 125 -12.74 22.34 -37.62
C THR A 125 -13.70 23.26 -36.87
N TYR A 126 -13.68 23.21 -35.53
CA TYR A 126 -14.52 24.06 -34.69
C TYR A 126 -14.27 25.54 -34.96
N ILE A 127 -13.00 25.96 -35.09
CA ILE A 127 -12.65 27.35 -35.44
C ILE A 127 -13.20 27.69 -36.83
N ALA A 128 -12.98 26.84 -37.83
CA ALA A 128 -13.46 27.10 -39.19
C ALA A 128 -14.98 27.27 -39.26
N GLU A 129 -15.73 26.52 -38.46
CA GLU A 129 -17.20 26.59 -38.41
C GLU A 129 -17.73 27.76 -37.55
N ASN A 130 -16.98 28.18 -36.52
CA ASN A 130 -17.49 29.10 -35.48
C ASN A 130 -16.74 30.44 -35.38
N TYR A 131 -15.71 30.73 -36.20
CA TYR A 131 -14.88 31.93 -36.02
C TYR A 131 -15.63 33.26 -36.10
N GLN A 132 -16.79 33.29 -36.76
CA GLN A 132 -17.67 34.46 -36.86
C GLN A 132 -18.54 34.67 -35.59
N ASP A 133 -18.62 33.68 -34.71
CA ASP A 133 -19.24 33.80 -33.39
C ASP A 133 -18.19 34.23 -32.35
N ASN A 134 -18.19 35.53 -32.05
CA ASN A 134 -17.27 36.13 -31.09
C ASN A 134 -17.35 35.46 -29.70
N TYR A 135 -18.53 35.02 -29.26
CA TYR A 135 -18.69 34.39 -27.96
C TYR A 135 -18.12 32.97 -27.96
N ALA A 136 -18.43 32.18 -28.99
CA ALA A 136 -17.87 30.83 -29.15
C ALA A 136 -16.34 30.87 -29.19
N MET A 137 -15.76 31.82 -29.93
CA MET A 137 -14.31 32.01 -30.00
C MET A 137 -13.70 32.53 -28.69
N ALA A 138 -14.39 33.40 -27.96
CA ALA A 138 -13.93 33.86 -26.66
C ALA A 138 -13.96 32.73 -25.61
N MET A 139 -14.97 31.85 -25.66
CA MET A 139 -15.05 30.66 -24.82
C MET A 139 -13.98 29.64 -25.17
N LEU A 140 -13.74 29.40 -26.46
CA LEU A 140 -12.67 28.53 -26.93
C LEU A 140 -11.30 29.06 -26.46
N CYS A 141 -11.06 30.37 -26.58
CA CYS A 141 -9.85 31.01 -26.05
C CYS A 141 -9.71 30.80 -24.54
N TYR A 142 -10.79 31.00 -23.77
CA TYR A 142 -10.79 30.78 -22.32
C TYR A 142 -10.41 29.34 -21.96
N ARG A 143 -11.09 28.36 -22.57
CA ARG A 143 -10.85 26.93 -22.32
C ARG A 143 -9.46 26.48 -22.78
N PHE A 144 -8.99 26.98 -23.91
CA PHE A 144 -7.63 26.74 -24.39
C PHE A 144 -6.61 27.28 -23.40
N CYS A 145 -6.79 28.50 -22.88
CA CYS A 145 -5.91 29.07 -21.86
C CYS A 145 -5.92 28.25 -20.56
N LYS A 146 -7.05 27.64 -20.18
CA LYS A 146 -7.12 26.69 -19.04
C LYS A 146 -6.34 25.41 -19.31
N MET A 147 -6.55 24.79 -20.48
CA MET A 147 -5.77 23.62 -20.93
C MET A 147 -4.27 23.94 -20.97
N ALA A 148 -3.89 25.09 -21.52
CA ALA A 148 -2.50 25.56 -21.59
C ALA A 148 -1.88 25.75 -20.20
N ALA A 149 -2.62 26.35 -19.26
CA ALA A 149 -2.16 26.46 -17.88
C ALA A 149 -1.98 25.09 -17.21
N TRP A 150 -2.91 24.16 -17.46
CA TRP A 150 -2.86 22.79 -16.94
C TRP A 150 -1.67 22.02 -17.52
N LEU A 151 -1.49 22.00 -18.84
CA LEU A 151 -0.37 21.33 -19.52
C LEU A 151 0.98 21.81 -18.98
N ARG A 152 1.15 23.12 -18.78
CA ARG A 152 2.37 23.70 -18.23
C ARG A 152 2.65 23.36 -16.77
N SER A 153 1.64 22.88 -16.04
CA SER A 153 1.80 22.41 -14.66
C SER A 153 2.14 20.91 -14.56
N GLN A 154 2.13 20.19 -15.68
CA GLN A 154 2.41 18.76 -15.72
C GLN A 154 3.92 18.48 -15.77
N PRO A 155 4.37 17.30 -15.32
CA PRO A 155 5.77 16.87 -15.42
C PRO A 155 6.16 16.37 -16.83
N PHE A 156 5.25 16.48 -17.79
CA PHE A 156 5.44 16.11 -19.19
C PHE A 156 5.09 17.29 -20.10
N ALA A 157 5.55 17.25 -21.34
CA ALA A 157 5.27 18.27 -22.34
C ALA A 157 4.84 17.64 -23.66
N HIS A 158 4.02 18.35 -24.43
CA HIS A 158 3.67 17.95 -25.79
C HIS A 158 4.44 18.82 -26.78
N GLY A 159 5.25 18.22 -27.63
CA GLY A 159 6.19 18.91 -28.50
C GLY A 159 5.60 19.42 -29.82
N ASP A 160 4.36 19.08 -30.15
CA ASP A 160 3.69 19.47 -31.38
C ASP A 160 2.24 19.89 -31.12
N ILE A 161 2.02 20.85 -30.21
CA ILE A 161 0.66 21.35 -29.95
C ILE A 161 0.20 22.22 -31.12
N LYS A 162 -0.95 21.85 -31.69
CA LYS A 162 -1.62 22.56 -32.79
C LYS A 162 -3.12 22.23 -32.81
N PRO A 163 -3.95 23.05 -33.48
CA PRO A 163 -5.42 22.91 -33.41
C PRO A 163 -6.02 21.58 -33.89
N ASP A 164 -5.38 20.89 -34.83
CA ASP A 164 -5.78 19.56 -35.32
C ASP A 164 -5.55 18.45 -34.27
N ASN A 165 -4.59 18.63 -33.36
CA ASN A 165 -4.28 17.66 -32.30
C ASN A 165 -5.19 17.75 -31.07
N ILE A 166 -6.11 18.72 -31.03
CA ILE A 166 -7.02 18.97 -29.90
C ILE A 166 -8.46 18.78 -30.37
N MET A 167 -9.23 17.98 -29.66
CA MET A 167 -10.67 17.81 -29.87
C MET A 167 -11.47 18.79 -29.01
N VAL A 168 -12.51 19.36 -29.59
CA VAL A 168 -13.56 20.12 -28.90
C VAL A 168 -14.77 19.19 -28.75
N ARG A 169 -15.08 18.81 -27.50
CA ARG A 169 -16.22 17.94 -27.18
C ARG A 169 -17.56 18.68 -27.38
N PRO A 170 -18.71 17.98 -27.40
CA PRO A 170 -20.03 18.62 -27.51
C PRO A 170 -20.37 19.62 -26.39
N ASP A 171 -19.80 19.46 -25.18
CA ASP A 171 -19.90 20.45 -24.09
C ASP A 171 -18.88 21.61 -24.23
N GLY A 172 -18.03 21.49 -25.24
CA GLY A 172 -16.92 22.34 -25.63
C GLY A 172 -15.70 22.27 -24.72
N SER A 173 -15.60 21.28 -23.84
CA SER A 173 -14.35 20.92 -23.18
C SER A 173 -13.30 20.44 -24.20
N LEU A 174 -12.02 20.56 -23.84
CA LEU A 174 -10.90 20.27 -24.75
C LEU A 174 -10.20 18.97 -24.38
N THR A 175 -9.69 18.24 -25.37
CA THR A 175 -8.89 17.02 -25.16
C THR A 175 -7.80 16.87 -26.19
N LEU A 176 -6.57 16.69 -25.75
CA LEU A 176 -5.45 16.30 -26.59
C LEU A 176 -5.62 14.85 -27.03
N VAL A 177 -5.53 14.59 -28.33
CA VAL A 177 -5.72 13.25 -28.92
C VAL A 177 -4.53 12.74 -29.73
N ASP A 178 -3.54 13.58 -29.98
CA ASP A 178 -2.27 13.16 -30.57
C ASP A 178 -1.16 13.17 -29.51
N TYR A 179 -0.33 12.13 -29.54
CA TYR A 179 0.75 11.88 -28.59
C TYR A 179 2.10 11.64 -29.28
N ASP A 180 2.16 11.72 -30.61
CA ASP A 180 3.41 11.53 -31.37
C ASP A 180 4.51 12.53 -30.93
N GLY A 181 4.12 13.71 -30.46
CA GLY A 181 5.04 14.74 -29.94
C GLY A 181 5.30 14.69 -28.44
N MET A 182 4.75 13.71 -27.70
CA MET A 182 4.76 13.73 -26.24
C MET A 182 6.15 13.39 -25.66
N PHE A 183 6.55 14.12 -24.63
CA PHE A 183 7.80 13.93 -23.90
C PHE A 183 7.52 13.80 -22.40
N VAL A 184 7.80 12.62 -21.84
CA VAL A 184 7.50 12.26 -20.45
C VAL A 184 8.78 12.12 -19.60
N PRO A 185 8.72 12.16 -18.26
CA PRO A 185 9.91 12.09 -17.40
C PRO A 185 10.86 10.92 -17.69
N ALA A 186 10.32 9.75 -18.04
CA ALA A 186 11.10 8.58 -18.43
C ALA A 186 12.01 8.80 -19.66
N MET A 187 11.70 9.80 -20.51
CA MET A 187 12.46 10.14 -21.71
C MET A 187 13.60 11.13 -21.46
N LYS A 188 13.81 11.57 -20.22
CA LYS A 188 14.80 12.60 -19.88
C LYS A 188 16.20 12.27 -20.43
N GLY A 189 16.77 13.21 -21.19
CA GLY A 189 18.09 13.07 -21.84
C GLY A 189 18.06 12.44 -23.23
N GLN A 190 16.89 11.98 -23.71
CA GLN A 190 16.70 11.56 -25.09
C GLN A 190 16.45 12.78 -26.00
N LYS A 191 16.73 12.62 -27.30
CA LYS A 191 16.36 13.61 -28.32
C LYS A 191 14.89 13.47 -28.65
N SER A 192 14.26 14.59 -29.00
CA SER A 192 12.86 14.55 -29.39
C SER A 192 12.60 13.87 -30.73
N PRO A 193 11.45 13.18 -30.87
CA PRO A 193 10.99 12.65 -32.15
C PRO A 193 10.50 13.74 -33.13
N THR A 194 10.19 14.95 -32.66
CA THR A 194 9.68 16.06 -33.48
C THR A 194 10.37 17.39 -33.16
N ILE A 195 10.31 18.38 -34.05
CA ILE A 195 10.65 19.79 -33.75
C ILE A 195 9.40 20.69 -33.67
N GLY A 196 8.22 20.07 -33.76
CA GLY A 196 6.93 20.74 -33.85
C GLY A 196 6.60 21.25 -35.26
N THR A 197 5.34 21.54 -35.48
CA THR A 197 4.82 22.04 -36.75
C THR A 197 5.30 23.47 -36.99
N LYS A 198 5.77 23.75 -38.20
CA LYS A 198 6.51 24.97 -38.52
C LYS A 198 5.76 26.27 -38.17
N ASP A 199 4.45 26.28 -38.34
CA ASP A 199 3.57 27.43 -38.04
C ASP A 199 3.03 27.45 -36.61
N PHE A 200 3.46 26.52 -35.76
CA PHE A 200 3.17 26.50 -34.32
C PHE A 200 4.44 26.30 -33.46
N SER A 201 5.62 26.19 -34.06
CA SER A 201 6.88 25.93 -33.37
C SER A 201 7.78 27.16 -33.31
N HIS A 202 8.64 27.23 -32.29
CA HIS A 202 9.62 28.30 -32.19
C HIS A 202 10.65 28.20 -33.35
N PRO A 203 10.96 29.28 -34.09
CA PRO A 203 11.80 29.21 -35.30
C PRO A 203 13.24 28.71 -35.13
N LEU A 204 13.75 28.78 -33.90
CA LEU A 204 15.10 28.32 -33.53
C LEU A 204 15.08 27.03 -32.70
N ARG A 205 13.98 26.29 -32.75
CA ARG A 205 13.85 25.02 -32.03
C ARG A 205 14.67 23.93 -32.71
N THR A 206 15.37 23.14 -31.91
CA THR A 206 16.11 21.95 -32.35
C THR A 206 15.65 20.73 -31.55
N VAL A 207 16.04 19.53 -31.99
CA VAL A 207 15.75 18.27 -31.27
C VAL A 207 16.41 18.19 -29.89
N ASP A 208 17.39 19.05 -29.60
CA ASP A 208 18.12 19.11 -28.34
C ASP A 208 17.50 20.09 -27.33
N ASP A 209 16.55 20.94 -27.75
CA ASP A 209 15.86 21.90 -26.88
C ASP A 209 14.79 21.23 -25.98
N PHE A 210 14.74 19.89 -25.94
CA PHE A 210 13.64 19.16 -25.33
C PHE A 210 13.85 18.82 -23.85
N ASP A 211 13.04 19.43 -22.97
CA ASP A 211 12.90 19.15 -21.53
C ASP A 211 11.43 19.07 -21.05
N GLU A 212 11.21 19.11 -19.73
CA GLU A 212 9.89 19.05 -19.07
C GLU A 212 9.01 20.31 -19.26
N THR A 213 9.50 21.36 -19.96
CA THR A 213 8.82 22.68 -20.08
C THR A 213 8.55 23.11 -21.52
N ILE A 214 8.59 22.18 -22.46
CA ILE A 214 8.48 22.46 -23.88
C ILE A 214 7.07 22.91 -24.26
N ASP A 215 7.03 23.82 -25.23
CA ASP A 215 5.86 24.26 -26.01
C ASP A 215 5.10 25.49 -25.50
N ASP A 216 5.71 26.23 -24.58
CA ASP A 216 5.26 27.57 -24.18
C ASP A 216 5.02 28.51 -25.39
N PHE A 217 5.77 28.35 -26.49
CA PHE A 217 5.62 29.15 -27.70
C PHE A 217 4.35 28.82 -28.50
N ALA A 218 4.06 27.54 -28.76
CA ALA A 218 2.84 27.13 -29.45
C ALA A 218 1.61 27.57 -28.68
N LEU A 219 1.60 27.30 -27.36
CA LEU A 219 0.54 27.70 -26.45
C LEU A 219 0.30 29.22 -26.49
N ALA A 220 1.35 30.02 -26.40
CA ALA A 220 1.22 31.48 -26.44
C ALA A 220 0.72 31.99 -27.80
N SER A 221 1.19 31.40 -28.90
CA SER A 221 0.77 31.79 -30.26
C SER A 221 -0.70 31.45 -30.54
N ILE A 222 -1.13 30.25 -30.15
CA ILE A 222 -2.52 29.80 -30.33
C ILE A 222 -3.45 30.66 -29.46
N ALA A 223 -3.13 30.84 -28.17
CA ALA A 223 -3.94 31.67 -27.28
C ALA A 223 -4.10 33.10 -27.78
N LEU A 224 -3.01 33.74 -28.22
CA LEU A 224 -3.04 35.08 -28.80
C LEU A 224 -3.90 35.14 -30.07
N SER A 225 -3.78 34.14 -30.93
CA SER A 225 -4.57 34.05 -32.17
C SER A 225 -6.06 33.88 -31.87
N LEU A 226 -6.44 32.97 -30.98
CA LEU A 226 -7.83 32.76 -30.58
C LEU A 226 -8.43 34.03 -29.96
N LYS A 227 -7.69 34.71 -29.08
CA LYS A 227 -8.16 35.97 -28.49
C LYS A 227 -8.35 37.04 -29.55
N ALA A 228 -7.40 37.20 -30.47
CA ALA A 228 -7.50 38.19 -31.55
C ALA A 228 -8.69 37.90 -32.47
N ILE A 229 -8.90 36.65 -32.87
CA ILE A 229 -10.04 36.22 -33.69
C ILE A 229 -11.36 36.48 -32.95
N SER A 230 -11.43 36.22 -31.64
CA SER A 230 -12.66 36.48 -30.85
C SER A 230 -13.05 37.96 -30.79
N LEU A 231 -12.10 38.88 -30.98
CA LEU A 231 -12.34 40.32 -31.03
C LEU A 231 -12.58 40.83 -32.46
N ASN A 232 -11.88 40.25 -33.44
CA ASN A 232 -11.97 40.60 -34.84
C ASN A 232 -11.84 39.36 -35.75
N PRO A 233 -12.97 38.72 -36.11
CA PRO A 233 -12.99 37.53 -36.95
C PRO A 233 -12.33 37.70 -38.33
N SER A 234 -12.36 38.92 -38.89
CA SER A 234 -11.78 39.22 -40.22
C SER A 234 -10.26 39.00 -40.30
N LEU A 235 -9.57 38.94 -39.15
CA LEU A 235 -8.16 38.59 -39.11
C LEU A 235 -7.89 37.15 -39.60
N LEU A 236 -8.83 36.23 -39.35
CA LEU A 236 -8.71 34.86 -39.86
C LEU A 236 -8.89 34.83 -41.38
N ASP A 237 -9.81 35.64 -41.93
CA ASP A 237 -10.03 35.74 -43.37
C ASP A 237 -8.80 36.33 -44.10
N GLU A 238 -8.13 37.31 -43.49
CA GLU A 238 -7.01 38.03 -44.10
C GLU A 238 -5.66 37.30 -43.96
N TYR A 239 -5.42 36.67 -42.82
CA TYR A 239 -4.10 36.11 -42.48
C TYR A 239 -4.08 34.58 -42.29
N GLY A 240 -5.25 33.98 -42.05
CA GLY A 240 -5.43 32.55 -41.83
C GLY A 240 -5.14 31.68 -43.04
N ALA A 241 -4.90 30.40 -42.80
CA ALA A 241 -4.90 29.38 -43.85
C ALA A 241 -5.34 28.02 -43.29
N ALA A 242 -5.46 27.00 -44.14
CA ALA A 242 -5.88 25.66 -43.72
C ALA A 242 -4.87 24.94 -42.82
N ASP A 243 -3.63 25.45 -42.69
CA ASP A 243 -2.55 24.84 -41.92
C ASP A 243 -2.00 25.77 -40.82
N ARG A 244 -2.64 26.93 -40.60
CA ARG A 244 -2.23 27.91 -39.56
C ARG A 244 -3.38 28.80 -39.10
N LEU A 245 -3.25 29.32 -37.89
CA LEU A 245 -4.08 30.43 -37.41
C LEU A 245 -3.58 31.75 -38.00
N LEU A 246 -3.28 32.77 -37.19
CA LEU A 246 -2.94 34.08 -37.74
C LEU A 246 -1.49 34.17 -38.25
N PHE A 247 -0.54 33.56 -37.54
CA PHE A 247 0.89 33.73 -37.81
C PHE A 247 1.44 32.62 -38.71
N SER A 248 2.38 33.00 -39.57
CA SER A 248 3.20 32.06 -40.32
C SER A 248 4.60 31.88 -39.72
N ALA A 249 5.29 30.83 -40.15
CA ALA A 249 6.69 30.62 -39.83
C ALA A 249 7.62 31.77 -40.29
N GLU A 250 7.23 32.52 -41.33
CA GLU A 250 7.98 33.70 -41.76
C GLU A 250 7.77 34.88 -40.81
N ASP A 251 6.54 35.08 -40.33
CA ASP A 251 6.24 36.08 -39.30
C ASP A 251 7.07 35.85 -38.04
N TYR A 252 7.17 34.60 -37.59
CA TYR A 252 7.95 34.28 -36.40
C TYR A 252 9.44 34.56 -36.57
N ARG A 253 10.01 34.38 -37.77
CA ARG A 253 11.44 34.64 -38.01
C ARG A 253 11.78 36.11 -37.92
N ASP A 254 10.90 36.98 -38.38
CA ASP A 254 11.09 38.43 -38.37
C ASP A 254 9.79 39.17 -38.04
N LEU A 255 9.49 39.25 -36.74
CA LEU A 255 8.30 39.94 -36.24
C LEU A 255 8.22 41.42 -36.65
N SER A 256 9.35 42.07 -36.95
CA SER A 256 9.36 43.48 -37.38
C SER A 256 8.71 43.70 -38.74
N LYS A 257 8.60 42.64 -39.55
CA LYS A 257 7.94 42.65 -40.86
C LYS A 257 6.58 41.95 -40.85
N SER A 258 6.16 41.43 -39.70
CA SER A 258 4.90 40.69 -39.59
C SER A 258 3.71 41.63 -39.73
N LYS A 259 2.91 41.40 -40.78
CA LYS A 259 1.65 42.13 -40.98
C LYS A 259 0.62 41.76 -39.91
N VAL A 260 0.63 40.51 -39.46
CA VAL A 260 -0.21 40.01 -38.38
C VAL A 260 0.07 40.79 -37.10
N LEU A 261 1.34 40.93 -36.71
CA LEU A 261 1.72 41.69 -35.53
C LEU A 261 1.32 43.17 -35.65
N ALA A 262 1.41 43.75 -36.84
CA ALA A 262 0.94 45.11 -37.08
C ALA A 262 -0.58 45.23 -36.90
N ALA A 263 -1.37 44.29 -37.42
CA ALA A 263 -2.83 44.26 -37.25
C ALA A 263 -3.25 44.09 -35.78
N LEU A 264 -2.50 43.30 -35.00
CA LEU A 264 -2.77 43.12 -33.56
C LEU A 264 -2.60 44.41 -32.75
N GLN A 265 -1.87 45.41 -33.24
CA GLN A 265 -1.72 46.70 -32.54
C GLN A 265 -3.06 47.41 -32.36
N GLU A 266 -4.00 47.22 -33.28
CA GLU A 266 -5.34 47.81 -33.20
C GLU A 266 -6.17 47.22 -32.05
N LEU A 267 -5.80 46.03 -31.57
CA LEU A 267 -6.48 45.31 -30.49
C LEU A 267 -5.86 45.57 -29.10
N MET A 268 -4.78 46.36 -29.01
CA MET A 268 -4.05 46.62 -27.75
C MET A 268 -4.85 47.41 -26.70
N ASN A 269 -6.08 47.83 -26.99
CA ASN A 269 -6.98 48.38 -25.96
C ASN A 269 -7.56 47.26 -25.05
N ASP A 270 -7.51 46.00 -25.46
CA ASP A 270 -7.93 44.86 -24.65
C ASP A 270 -6.77 44.38 -23.75
N GLU A 271 -7.03 44.29 -22.44
CA GLU A 271 -6.02 43.91 -21.43
C GLU A 271 -5.48 42.49 -21.64
N GLU A 272 -6.32 41.57 -22.13
CA GLU A 272 -5.93 40.17 -22.34
C GLU A 272 -5.09 40.00 -23.59
N VAL A 273 -5.38 40.76 -24.65
CA VAL A 273 -4.50 40.83 -25.84
C VAL A 273 -3.10 41.29 -25.43
N ASN A 274 -2.97 42.33 -24.61
CA ASN A 274 -1.67 42.81 -24.15
C ASN A 274 -0.91 41.76 -23.33
N MET A 275 -1.61 41.03 -22.47
CA MET A 275 -1.04 39.95 -21.66
C MET A 275 -0.57 38.76 -22.50
N LEU A 276 -1.42 38.30 -23.42
CA LEU A 276 -1.08 37.19 -24.31
C LEU A 276 0.02 37.57 -25.30
N LEU A 277 0.01 38.81 -25.80
CA LEU A 277 1.08 39.36 -26.65
C LEU A 277 2.41 39.44 -25.90
N SER A 278 2.41 39.91 -24.64
CA SER A 278 3.60 39.90 -23.79
C SER A 278 4.15 38.49 -23.60
N SER A 279 3.28 37.52 -23.35
CA SER A 279 3.65 36.11 -23.21
C SER A 279 4.21 35.54 -24.52
N PHE A 280 3.58 35.83 -25.66
CA PHE A 280 4.06 35.44 -26.99
C PHE A 280 5.45 36.01 -27.29
N LEU A 281 5.67 37.30 -27.03
CA LEU A 281 6.99 37.94 -27.22
C LEU A 281 8.06 37.36 -26.28
N GLN A 282 7.69 37.04 -25.05
CA GLN A 282 8.58 36.36 -24.11
C GLN A 282 8.94 34.96 -24.62
N ALA A 283 7.94 34.16 -25.00
CA ALA A 283 8.14 32.83 -25.58
C ALA A 283 9.05 32.90 -26.81
N LYS A 284 8.86 33.91 -27.67
CA LYS A 284 9.67 34.15 -28.87
C LYS A 284 11.13 34.52 -28.56
N GLY A 285 11.38 35.18 -27.43
CA GLY A 285 12.71 35.64 -27.04
C GLY A 285 13.53 34.58 -26.31
N ILE A 286 12.90 33.89 -25.35
CA ILE A 286 13.59 33.01 -24.39
C ILE A 286 13.05 31.57 -24.39
N LYS A 287 12.20 31.19 -25.36
CA LYS A 287 11.57 29.87 -25.52
C LYS A 287 10.65 29.42 -24.36
N ARG A 288 10.43 30.28 -23.36
CA ARG A 288 9.64 30.01 -22.15
C ARG A 288 8.83 31.24 -21.74
N ILE A 289 7.75 31.04 -21.00
CA ILE A 289 6.89 32.12 -20.50
C ILE A 289 6.71 32.06 -18.98
N ASN A 290 6.25 33.16 -18.39
CA ASN A 290 5.89 33.20 -16.98
C ASN A 290 4.77 32.19 -16.66
N TYR A 291 4.82 31.54 -15.50
CA TYR A 291 3.77 30.61 -15.04
C TYR A 291 2.36 31.22 -15.01
N ARG A 292 2.22 32.55 -14.93
CA ARG A 292 0.94 33.28 -14.93
C ARG A 292 0.39 33.62 -16.33
N ALA A 293 1.09 33.26 -17.40
CA ALA A 293 0.76 33.73 -18.76
C ALA A 293 -0.71 33.51 -19.19
N PHE A 294 -1.38 32.49 -18.65
CA PHE A 294 -2.76 32.13 -18.98
C PHE A 294 -3.74 32.22 -17.80
N SER A 295 -3.26 32.54 -16.59
CA SER A 295 -4.06 32.45 -15.36
C SER A 295 -5.18 33.47 -15.27
N ASP A 296 -4.97 34.64 -15.89
CA ASP A 296 -5.78 35.83 -15.64
C ASP A 296 -6.78 36.10 -16.77
N ILE A 297 -6.90 35.17 -17.74
CA ILE A 297 -7.92 35.23 -18.79
C ILE A 297 -9.30 35.13 -18.16
N ARG A 298 -10.13 36.14 -18.45
CA ARG A 298 -11.47 36.27 -17.90
C ARG A 298 -12.41 35.40 -18.72
N LEU A 299 -13.32 34.79 -17.98
CA LEU A 299 -14.45 34.12 -18.57
C LEU A 299 -15.35 35.15 -19.30
N PRO A 300 -15.75 34.90 -20.55
CA PRO A 300 -16.70 35.74 -21.28
C PRO A 300 -18.04 35.86 -20.54
N LYS A 301 -18.61 37.07 -20.46
CA LYS A 301 -19.89 37.31 -19.75
C LYS A 301 -21.07 36.77 -20.56
N THR A 302 -21.98 36.02 -19.91
CA THR A 302 -23.14 35.37 -20.56
C THR A 302 -24.49 35.89 -20.06
N SER A 303 -25.56 35.59 -20.81
CA SER A 303 -26.94 35.95 -20.45
C SER A 303 -27.93 34.78 -20.40
N THR A 304 -27.51 33.53 -20.68
CA THR A 304 -28.43 32.37 -20.72
C THR A 304 -28.18 31.32 -19.63
N GLN A 305 -29.21 30.50 -19.39
CA GLN A 305 -29.29 29.59 -18.24
C GLN A 305 -28.51 28.27 -18.43
N ASN A 306 -28.40 27.74 -19.65
CA ASN A 306 -27.56 26.57 -19.95
C ASN A 306 -26.06 26.91 -19.86
N GLU A 307 -25.69 28.13 -20.24
CA GLU A 307 -24.32 28.64 -20.10
C GLU A 307 -23.93 28.82 -18.62
N GLN A 308 -24.88 29.17 -17.73
CA GLN A 308 -24.63 29.24 -16.28
C GLN A 308 -24.32 27.86 -15.66
N ILE A 309 -24.91 26.79 -16.20
CA ILE A 309 -24.63 25.41 -15.77
C ILE A 309 -23.20 25.02 -16.21
N ASN A 310 -22.83 25.30 -17.47
CA ASN A 310 -21.46 25.06 -17.96
C ASN A 310 -20.42 25.88 -17.19
N LEU A 311 -20.73 27.14 -16.85
CA LEU A 311 -19.91 27.96 -15.96
C LEU A 311 -19.71 27.33 -14.58
N PHE A 312 -20.77 26.78 -14.00
CA PHE A 312 -20.71 26.16 -12.68
C PHE A 312 -19.80 24.92 -12.71
N VAL A 313 -19.88 24.12 -13.77
CA VAL A 313 -18.96 22.99 -14.01
C VAL A 313 -17.52 23.48 -14.14
N ASP A 314 -17.26 24.49 -14.97
CA ASP A 314 -15.93 25.08 -15.16
C ASP A 314 -15.34 25.62 -13.85
N TYR A 315 -16.14 26.27 -12.98
CA TYR A 315 -15.67 26.74 -11.67
C TYR A 315 -15.39 25.61 -10.68
N THR A 316 -16.14 24.51 -10.75
CA THR A 316 -15.89 23.34 -9.90
C THR A 316 -14.62 22.62 -10.31
N GLU A 317 -14.34 22.52 -11.61
CA GLU A 317 -13.07 21.96 -12.11
C GLU A 317 -11.89 22.89 -11.78
N GLU A 318 -12.03 24.19 -12.00
CA GLU A 318 -10.99 25.17 -11.63
C GLU A 318 -10.66 25.11 -10.13
N LEU A 319 -11.66 25.02 -9.25
CA LEU A 319 -11.43 24.87 -7.82
C LEU A 319 -10.75 23.55 -7.45
N ARG A 320 -11.09 22.46 -8.14
CA ARG A 320 -10.48 21.15 -7.95
C ARG A 320 -8.97 21.21 -8.26
N ASP A 321 -8.62 21.84 -9.38
CA ASP A 321 -7.23 21.99 -9.79
C ASP A 321 -6.45 22.89 -8.83
N ILE A 322 -7.04 23.99 -8.36
CA ILE A 322 -6.43 24.86 -7.35
C ILE A 322 -6.22 24.11 -6.02
N ASP A 323 -7.20 23.32 -5.56
CA ASP A 323 -7.10 22.49 -4.35
C ASP A 323 -5.98 21.44 -4.50
N ASN A 324 -5.85 20.81 -5.67
CA ASN A 324 -4.77 19.86 -5.97
C ASN A 324 -3.40 20.53 -5.91
N MET A 325 -3.22 21.70 -6.54
CA MET A 325 -1.97 22.48 -6.48
C MET A 325 -1.63 22.93 -5.06
N TYR A 326 -2.64 23.36 -4.28
CA TYR A 326 -2.49 23.74 -2.88
C TYR A 326 -1.96 22.57 -2.03
N ASN A 327 -2.51 21.37 -2.22
CA ASN A 327 -2.12 20.17 -1.51
C ASN A 327 -0.73 19.68 -1.92
N ALA A 328 -0.42 19.72 -3.22
CA ALA A 328 0.91 19.40 -3.76
C ALA A 328 1.98 20.46 -3.44
N ARG A 329 1.59 21.60 -2.87
CA ARG A 329 2.45 22.78 -2.61
C ARG A 329 3.12 23.34 -3.86
N ILE A 330 2.46 23.19 -5.00
CA ILE A 330 2.95 23.66 -6.29
C ILE A 330 2.41 25.07 -6.51
N ASN A 331 3.30 25.99 -6.89
CA ASN A 331 2.95 27.34 -7.32
C ASN A 331 1.98 28.07 -6.36
N LEU A 332 2.33 28.08 -5.07
CA LEU A 332 1.47 28.61 -4.01
C LEU A 332 1.06 30.07 -4.21
N GLY A 333 1.84 30.87 -4.94
CA GLY A 333 1.47 32.24 -5.31
C GLY A 333 0.28 32.29 -6.28
N PHE A 334 0.26 31.45 -7.32
CA PHE A 334 -0.90 31.30 -8.21
C PHE A 334 -2.13 30.79 -7.45
N VAL A 335 -1.93 29.81 -6.58
CA VAL A 335 -3.02 29.25 -5.74
C VAL A 335 -3.65 30.34 -4.89
N PHE A 336 -2.84 31.16 -4.22
CA PHE A 336 -3.31 32.27 -3.41
C PHE A 336 -4.11 33.28 -4.25
N ASP A 337 -3.58 33.72 -5.38
CA ASP A 337 -4.25 34.71 -6.22
C ASP A 337 -5.56 34.17 -6.83
N SER A 338 -5.58 32.88 -7.19
CA SER A 338 -6.77 32.21 -7.71
C SER A 338 -7.87 32.09 -6.66
N TYR A 339 -7.52 31.67 -5.43
CA TYR A 339 -8.48 31.67 -4.32
C TYR A 339 -9.00 33.07 -4.00
N LYS A 340 -8.13 34.07 -4.05
CA LYS A 340 -8.52 35.46 -3.81
C LYS A 340 -9.54 35.92 -4.85
N ARG A 341 -9.26 35.73 -6.13
CA ARG A 341 -10.16 36.09 -7.24
C ARG A 341 -11.54 35.42 -7.09
N LEU A 342 -11.57 34.12 -6.82
CA LEU A 342 -12.83 33.38 -6.65
C LEU A 342 -13.57 33.76 -5.36
N ALA A 343 -12.85 34.06 -4.28
CA ALA A 343 -13.43 34.55 -3.03
C ALA A 343 -14.05 35.95 -3.21
N ASP A 344 -13.41 36.84 -3.98
CA ASP A 344 -13.94 38.17 -4.32
C ASP A 344 -15.22 38.07 -5.18
N MET A 345 -15.37 36.98 -5.93
CA MET A 345 -16.61 36.62 -6.66
C MET A 345 -17.67 35.96 -5.76
N GLY A 346 -17.40 35.79 -4.46
CA GLY A 346 -18.34 35.24 -3.48
C GLY A 346 -18.27 33.72 -3.29
N ASN A 347 -17.29 33.02 -3.87
CA ASN A 347 -17.16 31.58 -3.70
C ASN A 347 -16.66 31.22 -2.28
N LEU A 348 -17.51 30.56 -1.49
CA LEU A 348 -17.21 30.22 -0.10
C LEU A 348 -16.11 29.14 0.05
N PHE A 349 -15.96 28.21 -0.91
CA PHE A 349 -14.89 27.21 -0.88
C PHE A 349 -13.52 27.87 -1.14
N ALA A 350 -13.45 28.78 -2.11
CA ALA A 350 -12.28 29.59 -2.37
C ALA A 350 -11.91 30.48 -1.18
N MET A 351 -12.92 31.04 -0.51
CA MET A 351 -12.71 31.87 0.68
C MET A 351 -12.06 31.09 1.83
N VAL A 352 -12.45 29.83 2.03
CA VAL A 352 -11.78 28.94 3.01
C VAL A 352 -10.36 28.58 2.57
N GLY A 353 -10.14 28.35 1.27
CA GLY A 353 -8.80 28.16 0.69
C GLY A 353 -7.89 29.37 0.92
N LEU A 354 -8.38 30.58 0.64
CA LEU A 354 -7.71 31.85 0.91
C LEU A 354 -7.39 32.04 2.40
N GLY A 355 -8.36 31.71 3.27
CA GLY A 355 -8.16 31.74 4.71
C GLY A 355 -7.05 30.80 5.16
N SER A 356 -6.98 29.61 4.57
CA SER A 356 -5.91 28.63 4.83
C SER A 356 -4.55 29.13 4.34
N CYS A 357 -4.48 29.78 3.17
CA CYS A 357 -3.25 30.42 2.69
C CYS A 357 -2.71 31.44 3.70
N TYR A 358 -3.57 32.29 4.28
CA TYR A 358 -3.17 33.23 5.32
C TYR A 358 -2.75 32.55 6.62
N CYS A 359 -3.48 31.52 7.08
CA CYS A 359 -3.14 30.81 8.31
C CYS A 359 -1.78 30.11 8.27
N TYR A 360 -1.38 29.58 7.11
CA TYR A 360 -0.16 28.78 6.95
C TYR A 360 0.94 29.50 6.16
N GLY A 361 0.76 30.77 5.80
CA GLY A 361 1.71 31.54 5.00
C GLY A 361 1.98 30.96 3.60
N ARG A 362 0.97 30.32 2.97
CA ARG A 362 1.13 29.65 1.67
C ARG A 362 0.84 30.62 0.53
N GLY A 363 1.90 31.05 -0.17
CA GLY A 363 1.82 32.00 -1.29
C GLY A 363 1.66 33.47 -0.86
N VAL A 364 1.58 33.73 0.44
CA VAL A 364 1.40 35.05 1.05
C VAL A 364 2.06 35.05 2.44
N PRO A 365 2.56 36.19 2.96
CA PRO A 365 3.00 36.26 4.35
C PRO A 365 1.91 35.80 5.32
N GLU A 366 2.32 35.05 6.34
CA GLU A 366 1.40 34.51 7.34
C GLU A 366 0.61 35.63 8.04
N ASN A 367 -0.70 35.43 8.14
CA ASN A 367 -1.61 36.26 8.90
C ASN A 367 -2.74 35.40 9.45
N ILE A 368 -2.47 34.73 10.56
CA ILE A 368 -3.39 33.78 11.19
C ILE A 368 -4.75 34.43 11.49
N GLN A 369 -4.75 35.66 12.02
CA GLN A 369 -5.99 36.35 12.39
C GLN A 369 -6.90 36.58 11.19
N LYS A 370 -6.34 37.11 10.08
CA LYS A 370 -7.08 37.31 8.84
C LYS A 370 -7.59 36.00 8.24
N GLY A 371 -6.77 34.94 8.30
CA GLY A 371 -7.16 33.61 7.83
C GLY A 371 -8.35 33.03 8.60
N VAL A 372 -8.31 33.12 9.93
CA VAL A 372 -9.40 32.68 10.82
C VAL A 372 -10.69 33.46 10.57
N GLU A 373 -10.61 34.77 10.32
CA GLU A 373 -11.78 35.61 10.02
C GLU A 373 -12.48 35.20 8.72
N LEU A 374 -11.72 34.92 7.66
CA LEU A 374 -12.27 34.42 6.39
C LEU A 374 -12.96 33.05 6.58
N ILE A 375 -12.33 32.14 7.33
CA ILE A 375 -12.89 30.82 7.63
C ILE A 375 -14.16 30.95 8.48
N LYS A 376 -14.19 31.83 9.49
CA LYS A 376 -15.38 32.11 10.31
C LYS A 376 -16.53 32.68 9.48
N PHE A 377 -16.25 33.60 8.55
CA PHE A 377 -17.29 34.14 7.68
C PHE A 377 -17.95 33.03 6.85
N ALA A 378 -17.16 32.12 6.27
CA ALA A 378 -17.70 30.97 5.54
C ALA A 378 -18.41 29.97 6.46
N LEU A 379 -17.95 29.81 7.70
CA LEU A 379 -18.58 28.98 8.74
C LEU A 379 -19.97 29.49 9.11
N ASP A 380 -20.14 30.81 9.28
CA ASP A 380 -21.43 31.45 9.60
C ASP A 380 -22.46 31.26 8.48
N LYS A 381 -21.99 31.07 7.24
CA LYS A 381 -22.78 30.69 6.06
C LYS A 381 -23.03 29.18 5.97
N SER A 382 -22.67 28.41 6.99
CA SER A 382 -22.76 26.95 7.04
C SER A 382 -21.99 26.21 5.93
N ASN A 383 -20.89 26.79 5.44
CA ASN A 383 -20.06 26.12 4.44
C ASN A 383 -19.36 24.88 5.05
N PRO A 384 -19.44 23.70 4.42
CA PRO A 384 -18.96 22.48 5.03
C PRO A 384 -17.41 22.38 5.01
N LYS A 385 -16.72 22.94 4.01
CA LYS A 385 -15.25 23.07 4.01
C LYS A 385 -14.77 23.96 5.18
N ALA A 386 -15.52 25.01 5.51
CA ALA A 386 -15.23 25.88 6.66
C ALA A 386 -15.37 25.14 8.01
N TYR A 387 -16.40 24.30 8.18
CA TYR A 387 -16.53 23.44 9.37
C TYR A 387 -15.31 22.53 9.55
N ASN A 388 -14.82 21.90 8.48
CA ASN A 388 -13.62 21.06 8.54
C ASN A 388 -12.37 21.87 8.88
N ALA A 389 -12.15 23.00 8.18
CA ALA A 389 -11.00 23.86 8.39
C ALA A 389 -10.96 24.42 9.83
N MET A 390 -12.09 24.89 10.34
CA MET A 390 -12.20 25.36 11.72
C MET A 390 -11.96 24.25 12.73
N GLY A 391 -12.38 23.02 12.42
CA GLY A 391 -12.08 21.84 13.22
C GLY A 391 -10.56 21.61 13.37
N ILE A 392 -9.83 21.64 12.26
CA ILE A 392 -8.37 21.52 12.22
C ILE A 392 -7.69 22.66 13.00
N LEU A 393 -8.16 23.90 12.88
CA LEU A 393 -7.61 25.03 13.64
C LEU A 393 -7.76 24.83 15.16
N TYR A 394 -8.89 24.29 15.62
CA TYR A 394 -9.08 23.92 17.04
C TYR A 394 -8.19 22.75 17.47
N GLU A 395 -7.92 21.78 16.60
CA GLU A 395 -7.01 20.68 16.92
C GLU A 395 -5.56 21.14 17.08
N LEU A 396 -5.12 22.05 16.20
CA LEU A 396 -3.78 22.61 16.21
C LEU A 396 -3.59 23.73 17.24
N GLY A 397 -4.67 24.42 17.63
CA GLY A 397 -4.60 25.64 18.42
C GLY A 397 -4.10 26.86 17.62
N LEU A 398 -4.31 26.86 16.30
CA LEU A 398 -3.81 27.90 15.39
C LEU A 398 -4.84 29.04 15.29
N GLY A 399 -4.53 30.18 15.91
CA GLY A 399 -5.43 31.35 15.93
C GLY A 399 -6.71 31.20 16.78
N VAL A 400 -6.86 30.05 17.45
CA VAL A 400 -7.92 29.73 18.41
C VAL A 400 -7.32 28.90 19.54
N ASN A 401 -7.93 28.91 20.73
CA ASN A 401 -7.50 28.03 21.82
C ASN A 401 -7.70 26.57 21.44
N LYS A 402 -6.68 25.74 21.65
CA LYS A 402 -6.70 24.31 21.33
C LYS A 402 -7.84 23.59 22.08
N ASP A 403 -8.70 22.92 21.33
CA ASP A 403 -9.85 22.16 21.84
C ASP A 403 -10.18 21.00 20.91
N LEU A 404 -9.67 19.81 21.24
CA LEU A 404 -9.81 18.61 20.41
C LEU A 404 -11.27 18.16 20.29
N ILE A 405 -12.07 18.29 21.34
CA ILE A 405 -13.47 17.84 21.34
C ILE A 405 -14.31 18.76 20.45
N LYS A 406 -14.09 20.07 20.58
CA LYS A 406 -14.76 21.04 19.72
C LYS A 406 -14.32 20.88 18.26
N GLY A 407 -13.02 20.69 18.01
CA GLY A 407 -12.49 20.43 16.67
C GLY A 407 -13.18 19.26 15.98
N LEU A 408 -13.25 18.12 16.69
CA LEU A 408 -13.90 16.91 16.22
C LEU A 408 -15.40 17.07 15.99
N SER A 409 -16.09 17.83 16.85
CA SER A 409 -17.52 18.12 16.67
C SER A 409 -17.81 18.90 15.37
N LEU A 410 -16.93 19.83 15.00
CA LEU A 410 -17.04 20.60 13.77
C LEU A 410 -16.73 19.75 12.53
N GLN A 411 -15.70 18.90 12.59
CA GLN A 411 -15.38 17.93 11.53
C GLN A 411 -16.52 16.94 11.32
N LYS A 412 -17.13 16.43 12.40
CA LYS A 412 -18.32 15.56 12.31
C LYS A 412 -19.47 16.26 11.59
N LYS A 413 -19.76 17.51 11.96
CA LYS A 413 -20.80 18.31 11.29
C LYS A 413 -20.47 18.55 9.81
N SER A 414 -19.20 18.79 9.47
CA SER A 414 -18.74 18.91 8.08
C SER A 414 -18.99 17.63 7.27
N ALA A 415 -18.65 16.47 7.84
CA ALA A 415 -18.86 15.16 7.22
C ALA A 415 -20.35 14.85 7.00
N GLU A 416 -21.20 15.18 7.99
CA GLU A 416 -22.66 15.06 7.92
C GLU A 416 -23.28 15.97 6.84
N LEU A 417 -22.68 17.16 6.61
CA LEU A 417 -23.04 18.05 5.50
C LEU A 417 -22.48 17.59 4.14
N GLY A 418 -21.82 16.43 4.08
CA GLY A 418 -21.38 15.82 2.83
C GLY A 418 -19.96 16.15 2.39
N TYR A 419 -19.19 16.97 3.14
CA TYR A 419 -17.85 17.36 2.69
C TYR A 419 -16.88 16.20 2.72
N VAL A 420 -16.40 15.85 1.54
CA VAL A 420 -15.69 14.60 1.25
C VAL A 420 -14.42 14.40 2.10
N ALA A 421 -13.59 15.43 2.26
CA ALA A 421 -12.37 15.34 3.06
C ALA A 421 -12.68 15.17 4.57
N ALA A 422 -13.79 15.74 5.05
CA ALA A 422 -14.22 15.53 6.44
C ALA A 422 -14.78 14.12 6.66
N GLN A 423 -15.46 13.53 5.67
CA GLN A 423 -15.89 12.14 5.73
C GLN A 423 -14.70 11.19 5.83
N TYR A 424 -13.67 11.39 5.00
CA TYR A 424 -12.42 10.65 5.09
C TYR A 424 -11.73 10.83 6.46
N ASN A 425 -11.56 12.07 6.93
CA ASN A 425 -10.94 12.35 8.22
C ASN A 425 -11.73 11.74 9.39
N LEU A 426 -13.06 11.74 9.33
CA LEU A 426 -13.90 11.12 10.34
C LEU A 426 -13.77 9.59 10.31
N GLY A 427 -13.67 8.99 9.12
CA GLY A 427 -13.35 7.57 8.96
C GLY A 427 -12.02 7.20 9.64
N ARG A 428 -10.96 7.98 9.37
CA ARG A 428 -9.65 7.89 10.03
C ARG A 428 -9.75 8.01 11.55
N ALA A 429 -10.54 8.96 12.07
CA ALA A 429 -10.73 9.16 13.50
C ALA A 429 -11.40 7.96 14.19
N TYR A 430 -12.39 7.33 13.54
CA TYR A 430 -12.99 6.07 14.00
C TYR A 430 -12.04 4.88 13.89
N LEU A 431 -11.21 4.82 12.86
CA LEU A 431 -10.24 3.72 12.69
C LEU A 431 -9.16 3.74 13.79
N LEU A 432 -8.70 4.94 14.18
CA LEU A 432 -7.61 5.13 15.15
C LEU A 432 -8.10 5.29 16.60
N GLY A 433 -9.38 5.59 16.83
CA GLY A 433 -9.93 5.86 18.17
C GLY A 433 -9.40 7.17 18.77
N GLN A 434 -9.50 8.27 18.02
CA GLN A 434 -9.00 9.58 18.45
C GLN A 434 -9.70 10.08 19.72
N LYS A 435 -9.02 10.88 20.56
CA LYS A 435 -9.56 11.42 21.82
C LYS A 435 -10.93 12.10 21.62
N GLY A 436 -11.97 11.49 22.17
CA GLY A 436 -13.38 11.95 22.02
C GLY A 436 -14.24 11.07 21.10
N ILE A 437 -13.65 10.08 20.42
CA ILE A 437 -14.32 9.07 19.59
C ILE A 437 -13.78 7.68 19.96
N ALA A 438 -14.67 6.72 20.16
CA ALA A 438 -14.29 5.33 20.34
C ALA A 438 -13.90 4.68 19.00
N LYS A 439 -12.86 3.83 19.01
CA LYS A 439 -12.46 3.07 17.82
C LYS A 439 -13.64 2.23 17.31
N SER A 440 -13.93 2.27 16.01
CA SER A 440 -15.00 1.50 15.38
C SER A 440 -14.75 1.30 13.89
N GLU A 441 -14.34 0.09 13.52
CA GLU A 441 -13.99 -0.27 12.14
C GLU A 441 -15.19 -0.20 11.17
N SER A 442 -16.38 -0.62 11.60
CA SER A 442 -17.60 -0.51 10.76
C SER A 442 -17.99 0.93 10.47
N LEU A 443 -17.78 1.85 11.43
CA LEU A 443 -18.03 3.27 11.23
C LEU A 443 -16.96 3.89 10.34
N ALA A 444 -15.69 3.50 10.53
CA ALA A 444 -14.61 3.92 9.64
C ALA A 444 -14.90 3.52 8.19
N PHE A 445 -15.24 2.25 7.96
CA PHE A 445 -15.62 1.72 6.65
C PHE A 445 -16.78 2.52 6.03
N MET A 446 -17.87 2.74 6.77
CA MET A 446 -19.02 3.50 6.27
C MET A 446 -18.66 4.94 5.84
N TRP A 447 -17.78 5.61 6.59
CA TRP A 447 -17.36 6.97 6.24
C TRP A 447 -16.37 6.99 5.07
N PHE A 448 -15.46 6.01 4.97
CA PHE A 448 -14.63 5.83 3.78
C PHE A 448 -15.48 5.53 2.54
N GLU A 449 -16.53 4.71 2.67
CA GLU A 449 -17.47 4.42 1.58
C GLU A 449 -18.15 5.69 1.06
N LYS A 450 -18.64 6.53 1.96
CA LYS A 450 -19.26 7.81 1.58
C LYS A 450 -18.30 8.75 0.86
N ALA A 451 -17.04 8.82 1.30
CA ALA A 451 -16.02 9.65 0.67
C ALA A 451 -15.60 9.08 -0.70
N ALA A 452 -15.42 7.76 -0.80
CA ALA A 452 -15.04 7.07 -2.02
C ALA A 452 -16.12 7.13 -3.10
N ARG A 453 -17.41 7.07 -2.74
CA ARG A 453 -18.54 7.28 -3.66
C ARG A 453 -18.55 8.67 -4.31
N GLN A 454 -17.88 9.64 -3.70
CA GLN A 454 -17.67 10.98 -4.25
C GLN A 454 -16.32 11.11 -5.00
N GLY A 455 -15.63 9.98 -5.24
CA GLY A 455 -14.38 9.93 -5.99
C GLY A 455 -13.12 10.32 -5.20
N TYR A 456 -13.17 10.36 -3.87
CA TYR A 456 -12.01 10.74 -3.05
C TYR A 456 -10.94 9.65 -3.03
N GLY A 457 -9.77 9.97 -3.59
CA GLY A 457 -8.69 9.02 -3.83
C GLY A 457 -8.20 8.33 -2.56
N GLU A 458 -7.92 9.07 -1.49
CA GLU A 458 -7.41 8.46 -0.25
C GLU A 458 -8.47 7.54 0.39
N ALA A 459 -9.76 7.85 0.25
CA ALA A 459 -10.82 6.98 0.74
C ALA A 459 -10.95 5.70 -0.09
N LEU A 460 -10.73 5.75 -1.41
CA LEU A 460 -10.65 4.56 -2.26
C LEU A 460 -9.50 3.64 -1.79
N CYS A 461 -8.34 4.22 -1.49
CA CYS A 461 -7.20 3.47 -0.95
C CYS A 461 -7.52 2.82 0.40
N GLU A 462 -8.18 3.55 1.32
CA GLU A 462 -8.56 2.98 2.62
C GLU A 462 -9.66 1.91 2.52
N LEU A 463 -10.57 2.01 1.55
CA LEU A 463 -11.48 0.90 1.26
C LEU A 463 -10.74 -0.31 0.69
N GLY A 464 -9.74 -0.09 -0.17
CA GLY A 464 -8.83 -1.14 -0.62
C GLY A 464 -8.20 -1.85 0.58
N ASN A 465 -7.66 -1.08 1.53
CA ASN A 465 -7.09 -1.62 2.79
C ASN A 465 -8.13 -2.39 3.59
N ALA A 466 -9.35 -1.87 3.67
CA ALA A 466 -10.44 -2.50 4.42
C ALA A 466 -10.87 -3.83 3.82
N TYR A 467 -11.02 -3.93 2.50
CA TYR A 467 -11.34 -5.18 1.82
C TYR A 467 -10.18 -6.16 1.77
N MET A 468 -8.93 -5.68 1.68
CA MET A 468 -7.75 -6.55 1.73
C MET A 468 -7.62 -7.23 3.10
N ASN A 469 -7.84 -6.48 4.18
CA ASN A 469 -7.56 -6.93 5.55
C ASN A 469 -8.81 -7.35 6.34
N GLY A 470 -10.01 -7.06 5.84
CA GLY A 470 -11.29 -7.35 6.51
C GLY A 470 -11.65 -6.35 7.61
N ILE A 471 -11.27 -5.08 7.45
CA ILE A 471 -11.50 -4.02 8.45
C ILE A 471 -12.92 -3.48 8.30
N GLY A 472 -13.81 -3.85 9.21
CA GLY A 472 -15.21 -3.39 9.19
C GLY A 472 -16.07 -3.97 8.06
N VAL A 473 -15.50 -4.84 7.21
CA VAL A 473 -16.15 -5.51 6.08
C VAL A 473 -15.53 -6.91 5.86
N ALA A 474 -16.23 -7.81 5.19
CA ALA A 474 -15.65 -9.10 4.79
C ALA A 474 -14.52 -8.89 3.75
N LYS A 475 -13.49 -9.74 3.81
CA LYS A 475 -12.37 -9.68 2.87
C LYS A 475 -12.84 -9.88 1.42
N ASN A 476 -12.34 -9.06 0.50
CA ASN A 476 -12.57 -9.18 -0.93
C ASN A 476 -11.35 -8.64 -1.70
N ILE A 477 -10.49 -9.56 -2.18
CA ILE A 477 -9.20 -9.20 -2.77
C ILE A 477 -9.39 -8.53 -4.13
N ASP A 478 -10.26 -9.05 -4.99
CA ASP A 478 -10.49 -8.50 -6.33
C ASP A 478 -11.00 -7.05 -6.27
N LEU A 479 -11.93 -6.80 -5.34
CA LEU A 479 -12.44 -5.46 -5.11
C LEU A 479 -11.35 -4.55 -4.51
N ALA A 480 -10.52 -5.05 -3.60
CA ALA A 480 -9.39 -4.29 -3.07
C ALA A 480 -8.42 -3.87 -4.19
N LEU A 481 -8.06 -4.79 -5.10
CA LEU A 481 -7.21 -4.49 -6.25
C LEU A 481 -7.84 -3.46 -7.19
N CYS A 482 -9.14 -3.56 -7.46
CA CYS A 482 -9.87 -2.58 -8.25
C CYS A 482 -9.83 -1.18 -7.61
N LEU A 483 -10.02 -1.12 -6.28
CA LEU A 483 -9.98 0.13 -5.52
C LEU A 483 -8.58 0.74 -5.48
N TYR A 484 -7.53 -0.07 -5.31
CA TYR A 484 -6.16 0.41 -5.38
C TYR A 484 -5.81 0.95 -6.76
N LYS A 485 -6.20 0.27 -7.85
CA LYS A 485 -6.00 0.77 -9.22
C LYS A 485 -6.72 2.10 -9.46
N SER A 486 -7.97 2.22 -8.98
CA SER A 486 -8.73 3.47 -9.07
C SER A 486 -8.15 4.60 -8.22
N ALA A 487 -7.64 4.30 -7.03
CA ALA A 487 -6.93 5.29 -6.20
C ALA A 487 -5.59 5.69 -6.82
N PHE A 488 -4.87 4.72 -7.41
CA PHE A 488 -3.61 4.97 -8.12
C PHE A 488 -3.87 5.93 -9.30
N SER A 489 -4.90 5.68 -10.11
CA SER A 489 -5.25 6.56 -11.25
C SER A 489 -5.63 7.97 -10.84
N LYS A 490 -5.86 8.22 -9.54
CA LYS A 490 -6.09 9.55 -8.96
C LYS A 490 -4.83 10.15 -8.34
N GLY A 491 -3.67 9.56 -8.59
CA GLY A 491 -2.38 10.01 -8.09
C GLY A 491 -2.16 9.75 -6.60
N VAL A 492 -2.96 8.90 -5.94
CA VAL A 492 -2.89 8.67 -4.48
C VAL A 492 -1.60 7.94 -4.11
N PRO A 493 -0.66 8.58 -3.39
CA PRO A 493 0.64 7.97 -3.10
C PRO A 493 0.54 6.63 -2.35
N SER A 494 -0.34 6.53 -1.35
CA SER A 494 -0.54 5.29 -0.60
C SER A 494 -1.03 4.12 -1.47
N ALA A 495 -1.79 4.40 -2.53
CA ALA A 495 -2.22 3.36 -3.48
C ALA A 495 -1.07 2.92 -4.39
N LYS A 496 -0.18 3.86 -4.77
CA LYS A 496 1.07 3.53 -5.47
C LYS A 496 1.95 2.61 -4.65
N LEU A 497 2.10 2.90 -3.35
CA LEU A 497 2.82 2.02 -2.42
C LEU A 497 2.16 0.63 -2.35
N ALA A 498 0.84 0.56 -2.14
CA ALA A 498 0.14 -0.72 -2.02
C ALA A 498 0.30 -1.59 -3.28
N LEU A 499 0.08 -1.04 -4.49
CA LEU A 499 0.32 -1.79 -5.72
C LEU A 499 1.81 -2.14 -5.92
N GLY A 500 2.71 -1.24 -5.56
CA GLY A 500 4.15 -1.47 -5.62
C GLY A 500 4.59 -2.65 -4.75
N GLU A 501 4.13 -2.71 -3.50
CA GLU A 501 4.34 -3.84 -2.59
C GLU A 501 3.70 -5.14 -3.14
N LEU A 502 2.51 -5.09 -3.76
CA LEU A 502 1.87 -6.29 -4.34
C LEU A 502 2.63 -6.84 -5.55
N TYR A 503 3.07 -5.97 -6.47
CA TYR A 503 3.91 -6.37 -7.61
C TYR A 503 5.29 -6.86 -7.16
N PHE A 504 5.81 -6.33 -6.05
CA PHE A 504 7.05 -6.81 -5.44
C PHE A 504 6.90 -8.26 -4.97
N VAL A 505 5.86 -8.53 -4.16
CA VAL A 505 5.63 -9.83 -3.53
C VAL A 505 5.26 -10.91 -4.55
N GLY A 506 4.46 -10.57 -5.57
CA GLY A 506 4.09 -11.53 -6.63
C GLY A 506 3.05 -12.58 -6.21
N LYS A 507 2.41 -12.44 -5.04
CA LYS A 507 1.45 -13.42 -4.49
C LYS A 507 0.02 -13.23 -5.00
N LEU A 508 -0.38 -11.96 -5.22
CA LEU A 508 -1.73 -11.57 -5.67
C LEU A 508 -1.75 -10.97 -7.07
N LEU A 509 -0.62 -10.44 -7.53
CA LEU A 509 -0.38 -9.96 -8.88
C LEU A 509 0.83 -10.72 -9.41
N GLU A 510 0.95 -10.87 -10.73
CA GLU A 510 2.18 -11.37 -11.34
C GLU A 510 3.35 -10.48 -10.92
N GLN A 511 4.47 -11.09 -10.51
CA GLN A 511 5.62 -10.32 -10.03
C GLN A 511 6.17 -9.45 -11.16
N ASP A 512 6.10 -8.13 -10.98
CA ASP A 512 6.72 -7.16 -11.89
C ASP A 512 7.63 -6.25 -11.10
N ARG A 513 8.92 -6.60 -11.14
CA ARG A 513 9.97 -5.92 -10.38
C ARG A 513 10.18 -4.48 -10.82
N LYS A 514 10.01 -4.18 -12.11
CA LYS A 514 10.21 -2.84 -12.66
C LYS A 514 9.05 -1.93 -12.26
N LYS A 515 7.80 -2.42 -12.36
CA LYS A 515 6.62 -1.69 -11.89
C LYS A 515 6.66 -1.48 -10.38
N ALA A 516 7.02 -2.51 -9.60
CA ALA A 516 7.16 -2.41 -8.16
C ALA A 516 8.12 -1.28 -7.76
N TYR A 517 9.33 -1.27 -8.30
CA TYR A 517 10.33 -0.22 -8.05
C TYR A 517 9.80 1.16 -8.43
N ASN A 518 9.24 1.32 -9.63
CA ASN A 518 8.75 2.61 -10.12
C ASN A 518 7.61 3.15 -9.23
N TYR A 519 6.65 2.32 -8.84
CA TYR A 519 5.51 2.74 -8.02
C TYR A 519 5.91 3.08 -6.59
N ILE A 520 6.79 2.27 -5.98
CA ILE A 520 7.36 2.56 -4.65
C ILE A 520 8.14 3.88 -4.71
N LYS A 521 8.94 4.09 -5.76
CA LYS A 521 9.70 5.32 -5.96
C LYS A 521 8.81 6.56 -6.10
N GLN A 522 7.79 6.51 -6.95
CA GLN A 522 6.83 7.60 -7.08
C GLN A 522 6.12 7.92 -5.75
N SER A 523 5.76 6.89 -4.98
CA SER A 523 5.17 7.08 -3.65
C SER A 523 6.15 7.71 -2.66
N ALA A 524 7.43 7.32 -2.70
CA ALA A 524 8.48 7.84 -1.84
C ALA A 524 8.80 9.32 -2.16
N GLU A 525 8.86 9.66 -3.45
CA GLU A 525 9.00 11.03 -3.95
C GLU A 525 7.83 11.92 -3.53
N SER A 526 6.64 11.35 -3.39
CA SER A 526 5.45 12.02 -2.87
C SER A 526 5.42 12.19 -1.35
N GLY A 527 6.46 11.74 -0.63
CA GLY A 527 6.60 11.97 0.81
C GLY A 527 6.00 10.89 1.71
N VAL A 528 5.59 9.73 1.17
CA VAL A 528 5.04 8.64 2.00
C VAL A 528 6.17 7.96 2.76
N GLY A 529 6.22 8.14 4.08
CA GLY A 529 7.32 7.66 4.92
C GLY A 529 7.60 6.15 4.81
N ARG A 530 6.56 5.31 4.74
CA ARG A 530 6.73 3.86 4.51
C ARG A 530 7.36 3.56 3.15
N ALA A 531 6.94 4.25 2.09
CA ALA A 531 7.52 4.08 0.76
C ALA A 531 8.97 4.56 0.70
N GLN A 532 9.31 5.65 1.39
CA GLN A 532 10.68 6.16 1.50
C GLN A 532 11.59 5.15 2.22
N ALA A 533 11.11 4.57 3.32
CA ALA A 533 11.83 3.53 4.03
C ALA A 533 12.02 2.29 3.14
N LEU A 534 10.96 1.82 2.49
CA LEU A 534 11.01 0.65 1.60
C LEU A 534 11.96 0.87 0.42
N LEU A 535 11.91 2.04 -0.22
CA LEU A 535 12.82 2.40 -1.31
C LEU A 535 14.27 2.42 -0.85
N GLY A 536 14.54 3.00 0.33
CA GLY A 536 15.88 3.02 0.91
C GLY A 536 16.42 1.60 1.15
N LEU A 537 15.56 0.68 1.60
CA LEU A 537 15.94 -0.72 1.77
C LEU A 537 16.15 -1.43 0.43
N ILE A 538 15.35 -1.15 -0.61
CA ILE A 538 15.58 -1.68 -1.97
C ILE A 538 16.99 -1.32 -2.46
N TYR A 539 17.48 -0.10 -2.21
CA TYR A 539 18.84 0.34 -2.55
C TYR A 539 19.96 -0.42 -1.82
N CYS A 540 19.66 -1.09 -0.69
CA CYS A 540 20.60 -1.97 0.01
C CYS A 540 20.66 -3.38 -0.60
N THR A 541 19.70 -3.75 -1.44
CA THR A 541 19.61 -5.07 -2.08
C THR A 541 20.13 -5.03 -3.51
N ASN A 542 20.57 -6.18 -4.04
CA ASN A 542 20.89 -6.33 -5.45
C ASN A 542 19.72 -6.95 -6.25
N GLU A 543 18.49 -6.85 -5.75
CA GLU A 543 17.35 -7.58 -6.30
C GLU A 543 16.66 -6.87 -7.48
N PHE A 544 16.80 -5.54 -7.59
CA PHE A 544 16.05 -4.69 -8.54
C PHE A 544 16.93 -3.69 -9.30
N ILE A 545 17.95 -3.18 -8.60
CA ILE A 545 18.86 -2.14 -9.05
C ILE A 545 20.24 -2.44 -8.48
N GLN A 546 21.28 -1.82 -9.03
CA GLN A 546 22.61 -1.91 -8.44
C GLN A 546 22.59 -1.30 -7.04
N ILE A 547 23.20 -2.01 -6.08
CA ILE A 547 23.33 -1.54 -4.69
C ILE A 547 23.88 -0.12 -4.67
N ASP A 548 23.19 0.78 -3.97
CA ASP A 548 23.59 2.17 -3.77
C ASP A 548 23.25 2.61 -2.34
N TYR A 549 24.19 2.36 -1.43
CA TYR A 549 24.04 2.69 -0.01
C TYR A 549 23.90 4.19 0.27
N ARG A 550 24.33 5.07 -0.65
CA ARG A 550 24.13 6.52 -0.51
C ARG A 550 22.70 6.92 -0.81
N GLN A 551 22.09 6.31 -1.83
CA GLN A 551 20.65 6.48 -2.07
C GLN A 551 19.84 5.86 -0.94
N ALA A 552 20.25 4.70 -0.40
CA ALA A 552 19.61 4.09 0.75
C ALA A 552 19.56 5.05 1.96
N GLU A 553 20.69 5.65 2.32
CA GLU A 553 20.81 6.66 3.38
C GLU A 553 19.81 7.81 3.18
N ILE A 554 19.83 8.46 2.00
CA ILE A 554 18.97 9.60 1.69
C ILE A 554 17.48 9.27 1.84
N TRP A 555 17.05 8.11 1.36
CA TRP A 555 15.64 7.73 1.40
C TRP A 555 15.19 7.34 2.80
N ILE A 556 16.04 6.69 3.59
CA ILE A 556 15.71 6.38 4.99
C ILE A 556 15.69 7.65 5.84
N GLU A 557 16.59 8.62 5.62
CA GLU A 557 16.53 9.93 6.29
C GLU A 557 15.21 10.65 6.00
N LYS A 558 14.79 10.69 4.73
CA LYS A 558 13.50 11.28 4.36
C LYS A 558 12.33 10.58 5.07
N ALA A 559 12.38 9.25 5.20
CA ALA A 559 11.36 8.51 5.94
C ALA A 559 11.28 8.95 7.41
N LEU A 560 12.43 9.08 8.07
CA LEU A 560 12.50 9.53 9.47
C LEU A 560 12.02 10.99 9.62
N ASP A 561 12.41 11.88 8.70
CA ASP A 561 11.98 13.27 8.66
C ASP A 561 10.46 13.41 8.43
N SER A 562 9.85 12.46 7.72
CA SER A 562 8.39 12.38 7.57
C SER A 562 7.66 11.96 8.86
N GLY A 563 8.40 11.59 9.91
CA GLY A 563 7.88 11.05 11.17
C GLY A 563 7.59 9.55 11.13
N TYR A 564 8.00 8.85 10.07
CA TYR A 564 7.88 7.39 9.97
C TYR A 564 9.07 6.73 10.67
N SER A 565 8.86 6.38 11.95
CA SER A 565 9.88 5.74 12.78
C SER A 565 9.75 4.21 12.86
N ASP A 566 8.61 3.65 12.46
CA ASP A 566 8.34 2.20 12.51
C ASP A 566 8.77 1.49 11.22
N ILE A 567 10.06 1.62 10.90
CA ILE A 567 10.64 0.94 9.74
C ILE A 567 10.75 -0.57 10.00
N LYS A 568 10.83 -0.99 11.27
CA LYS A 568 10.86 -2.40 11.67
C LYS A 568 9.64 -3.19 11.19
N SER A 569 8.46 -2.57 11.17
CA SER A 569 7.24 -3.16 10.60
C SER A 569 7.34 -3.56 9.12
N ILE A 570 8.35 -3.11 8.38
CA ILE A 570 8.63 -3.58 7.01
C ILE A 570 9.22 -5.00 7.05
N PHE A 571 9.99 -5.33 8.09
CA PHE A 571 10.68 -6.61 8.27
C PHE A 571 9.87 -7.67 9.02
N GLU A 572 8.96 -7.27 9.93
CA GLU A 572 8.35 -8.16 10.93
C GLU A 572 6.96 -8.73 10.58
N MET A 573 6.45 -8.54 9.36
CA MET A 573 5.13 -9.08 9.02
C MET A 573 5.21 -10.53 8.54
N GLU A 574 5.12 -11.48 9.47
CA GLU A 574 5.14 -12.92 9.19
C GLU A 574 3.89 -13.42 8.41
N GLU A 575 2.78 -12.68 8.33
CA GLU A 575 1.58 -13.10 7.58
C GLU A 575 0.78 -11.95 6.94
N GLY A 576 1.35 -11.29 5.93
CA GLY A 576 0.67 -10.21 5.16
C GLY A 576 0.84 -10.32 3.64
N TYR A 577 -0.04 -9.67 2.86
CA TYR A 577 0.05 -9.63 1.39
C TYR A 577 1.13 -8.68 0.84
N TYR A 578 1.69 -7.82 1.69
CA TYR A 578 2.61 -6.72 1.34
C TYR A 578 4.05 -6.93 1.86
N ALA A 579 4.39 -8.11 2.39
CA ALA A 579 5.65 -8.34 3.08
C ALA A 579 6.85 -8.42 2.11
N VAL A 580 7.74 -7.44 2.19
CA VAL A 580 9.02 -7.42 1.47
C VAL A 580 10.07 -8.07 2.39
N TYR A 581 10.46 -9.31 2.08
CA TYR A 581 11.47 -10.02 2.85
C TYR A 581 12.86 -9.50 2.49
N ILE A 582 13.49 -8.79 3.42
CA ILE A 582 14.89 -8.37 3.31
C ILE A 582 15.64 -9.13 4.39
N ASP A 583 16.52 -10.03 3.97
CA ASP A 583 17.25 -10.90 4.89
C ASP A 583 18.21 -10.12 5.82
N ASP A 584 18.60 -10.77 6.91
CA ASP A 584 19.58 -10.23 7.86
C ASP A 584 20.97 -10.01 7.21
N GLU A 585 21.23 -10.62 6.05
CA GLU A 585 22.48 -10.49 5.30
C GLU A 585 22.61 -9.12 4.62
N VAL A 586 21.52 -8.57 4.08
CA VAL A 586 21.47 -7.21 3.50
C VAL A 586 21.73 -6.15 4.55
N LEU A 587 21.14 -6.31 5.73
CA LEU A 587 21.36 -5.44 6.89
C LEU A 587 22.82 -5.48 7.36
N THR A 588 23.38 -6.68 7.44
CA THR A 588 24.79 -6.90 7.77
C THR A 588 25.71 -6.22 6.76
N LYS A 589 25.41 -6.31 5.46
CA LYS A 589 26.21 -5.65 4.40
C LYS A 589 26.09 -4.12 4.45
N PHE A 590 24.91 -3.59 4.74
CA PHE A 590 24.70 -2.14 4.91
C PHE A 590 25.47 -1.60 6.13
N TYR A 591 25.46 -2.35 7.24
CA TYR A 591 26.26 -2.04 8.43
C TYR A 591 27.78 -2.10 8.15
N LEU A 592 28.27 -3.17 7.53
CA LEU A 592 29.69 -3.32 7.18
C LEU A 592 30.16 -2.23 6.21
N TRP A 593 29.30 -1.82 5.29
CA TRP A 593 29.60 -0.69 4.40
C TRP A 593 29.77 0.61 5.18
N ALA A 594 28.84 0.93 6.10
CA ALA A 594 28.94 2.12 6.96
C ALA A 594 30.22 2.11 7.81
N GLN A 595 30.62 0.94 8.33
CA GLN A 595 31.85 0.75 9.08
C GLN A 595 33.10 1.03 8.25
N ASN A 596 33.16 0.48 7.04
CA ASN A 596 34.30 0.66 6.14
C ASN A 596 34.45 2.11 5.64
N HIS A 597 33.37 2.89 5.67
CA HIS A 597 33.36 4.29 5.22
C HIS A 597 33.32 5.30 6.38
N HIS A 598 33.36 4.84 7.64
CA HIS A 598 33.25 5.67 8.85
C HIS A 598 32.02 6.58 8.85
N ASP A 599 30.88 6.08 8.38
CA ASP A 599 29.68 6.88 8.20
C ASP A 599 28.78 6.87 9.44
N GLU A 600 29.02 7.83 10.35
CA GLU A 600 28.30 7.97 11.63
C GLU A 600 26.77 8.11 11.45
N ARG A 601 26.30 8.63 10.31
CA ARG A 601 24.87 8.87 10.07
C ARG A 601 24.12 7.58 9.80
N ILE A 602 24.71 6.66 9.04
CA ILE A 602 24.11 5.34 8.80
C ILE A 602 24.07 4.54 10.09
N PHE A 603 25.06 4.69 10.98
CA PHE A 603 24.99 4.10 12.32
C PHE A 603 23.85 4.67 13.16
N GLU A 604 23.58 5.98 13.10
CA GLU A 604 22.41 6.57 13.74
C GLU A 604 21.09 6.06 13.12
N ILE A 605 21.04 5.84 11.80
CA ILE A 605 19.90 5.28 11.09
C ILE A 605 19.66 3.82 11.50
N LEU A 606 20.70 2.99 11.53
CA LEU A 606 20.63 1.60 12.00
C LEU A 606 20.23 1.51 13.47
N ALA A 607 20.73 2.41 14.33
CA ALA A 607 20.33 2.51 15.73
C ALA A 607 18.88 2.99 15.93
N LYS A 608 18.30 3.69 14.95
CA LYS A 608 16.87 4.08 14.91
C LYS A 608 15.99 2.96 14.32
N LEU A 609 16.50 2.21 13.34
CA LEU A 609 15.85 1.03 12.73
C LEU A 609 15.64 -0.10 13.74
N PHE A 610 16.63 -0.31 14.60
CA PHE A 610 16.62 -1.31 15.65
C PHE A 610 16.88 -0.58 16.95
N GLU A 611 15.83 -0.29 17.71
CA GLU A 611 15.97 0.43 18.98
C GLU A 611 17.13 -0.17 19.81
N LYS A 612 18.23 0.58 19.85
CA LYS A 612 19.29 0.45 20.85
C LYS A 612 19.93 -0.93 20.93
N SER A 613 20.38 -1.55 19.84
CA SER A 613 21.28 -2.71 19.97
C SER A 613 22.72 -2.46 19.53
N SER A 614 23.66 -3.15 20.16
CA SER A 614 25.09 -3.15 19.88
C SER A 614 25.57 -4.60 19.79
N PHE A 615 26.47 -4.89 18.86
CA PHE A 615 27.01 -6.24 18.68
C PHE A 615 28.42 -6.32 19.25
N ASP A 616 28.78 -7.47 19.80
CA ASP A 616 30.16 -7.77 20.18
C ASP A 616 30.95 -8.44 19.03
N GLU A 617 32.21 -8.79 19.30
CA GLU A 617 33.11 -9.40 18.32
C GLU A 617 32.70 -10.82 17.88
N PHE A 618 31.76 -11.46 18.60
CA PHE A 618 31.22 -12.78 18.30
C PHE A 618 29.84 -12.72 17.61
N GLY A 619 29.34 -11.52 17.34
CA GLY A 619 28.02 -11.30 16.74
C GLY A 619 26.86 -11.38 17.74
N VAL A 620 27.14 -11.38 19.05
CA VAL A 620 26.10 -11.38 20.09
C VAL A 620 25.55 -9.97 20.24
N GLU A 621 24.24 -9.87 20.17
CA GLU A 621 23.45 -8.65 20.22
C GLU A 621 23.10 -8.28 21.68
N TYR A 622 23.38 -7.03 22.03
CA TYR A 622 23.10 -6.41 23.32
C TYR A 622 22.30 -5.13 23.16
N SER A 623 21.70 -4.60 24.22
CA SER A 623 21.28 -3.21 24.26
C SER A 623 22.48 -2.26 24.09
N ALA A 624 22.25 -1.02 23.66
CA ALA A 624 23.31 -0.03 23.42
C ALA A 624 24.17 0.28 24.67
N ASP A 625 23.59 0.15 25.86
CA ASP A 625 24.29 0.30 27.15
C ASP A 625 24.83 -1.02 27.71
N LYS A 626 24.72 -2.11 26.94
CA LYS A 626 25.06 -3.49 27.26
C LYS A 626 24.39 -4.06 28.51
N ARG A 627 23.31 -3.44 28.99
CA ARG A 627 22.57 -3.94 30.17
C ARG A 627 21.63 -5.08 29.84
N ILE A 628 21.30 -5.31 28.58
CA ILE A 628 20.39 -6.36 28.16
C ILE A 628 21.06 -7.16 27.04
N LEU A 629 21.16 -8.48 27.17
CA LEU A 629 21.55 -9.36 26.07
C LEU A 629 20.29 -9.75 25.32
N LEU A 630 20.26 -9.45 24.01
CA LEU A 630 19.10 -9.62 23.16
C LEU A 630 19.11 -10.98 22.45
N ASN A 631 20.19 -11.32 21.74
CA ASN A 631 20.29 -12.57 20.99
C ASN A 631 21.76 -12.91 20.65
N ALA A 632 22.14 -14.19 20.64
CA ALA A 632 23.48 -14.65 20.30
C ALA A 632 23.69 -14.99 18.82
N HIS A 633 22.63 -15.17 18.02
CA HIS A 633 22.62 -15.40 16.56
C HIS A 633 23.62 -16.45 15.99
N SER A 634 24.28 -17.23 16.84
CA SER A 634 25.51 -17.95 16.47
C SER A 634 25.48 -19.42 16.87
N PHE A 635 25.40 -20.27 15.85
CA PHE A 635 25.51 -21.72 15.97
C PHE A 635 26.95 -22.20 16.19
N THR A 636 27.94 -21.31 16.11
CA THR A 636 29.37 -21.67 16.19
C THR A 636 30.01 -21.31 17.52
N LEU A 637 29.29 -20.69 18.45
CA LEU A 637 29.82 -20.39 19.80
C LEU A 637 30.13 -21.70 20.53
N ASP A 638 31.38 -21.89 20.95
CA ASP A 638 31.82 -23.03 21.77
C ASP A 638 31.96 -22.65 23.26
N SER A 639 32.36 -21.42 23.54
CA SER A 639 32.52 -20.85 24.87
C SER A 639 32.25 -19.35 24.83
N TYR A 640 31.41 -18.84 25.73
CA TYR A 640 31.03 -17.43 25.73
C TYR A 640 31.05 -16.79 27.12
N VAL A 641 31.55 -15.55 27.21
CA VAL A 641 31.54 -14.73 28.42
C VAL A 641 30.61 -13.56 28.18
N ILE A 642 29.48 -13.52 28.88
CA ILE A 642 28.53 -12.42 28.76
C ILE A 642 29.14 -11.15 29.37
N ASP A 643 28.87 -9.99 28.74
CA ASP A 643 29.37 -8.70 29.21
C ASP A 643 29.05 -8.47 30.69
N VAL A 644 30.05 -8.02 31.45
CA VAL A 644 29.99 -7.87 32.91
C VAL A 644 28.91 -6.91 33.39
N HIS A 645 28.47 -5.98 32.53
CA HIS A 645 27.44 -4.99 32.85
C HIS A 645 26.01 -5.48 32.59
N THR A 646 25.85 -6.66 31.98
CA THR A 646 24.55 -7.25 31.64
C THR A 646 23.70 -7.49 32.89
N LYS A 647 22.48 -6.95 32.86
CA LYS A 647 21.43 -7.04 33.88
C LYS A 647 20.32 -8.01 33.50
N GLU A 648 20.07 -8.20 32.22
CA GLU A 648 19.00 -9.07 31.72
C GLU A 648 19.49 -9.87 30.51
N ILE A 649 19.12 -11.15 30.45
CA ILE A 649 19.20 -11.97 29.23
C ILE A 649 17.78 -12.15 28.74
N LYS A 650 17.51 -11.80 27.47
CA LYS A 650 16.16 -11.93 26.89
C LYS A 650 15.74 -13.37 26.66
N ALA A 651 14.44 -13.54 26.49
CA ALA A 651 13.85 -14.83 26.15
C ALA A 651 14.46 -15.33 24.84
N GLY A 652 14.81 -16.62 24.81
CA GLY A 652 15.40 -17.28 23.64
C GLY A 652 16.81 -16.82 23.23
N ALA A 653 17.52 -16.02 24.04
CA ALA A 653 18.76 -15.37 23.59
C ALA A 653 19.89 -16.32 23.15
N PHE A 654 19.95 -17.55 23.66
CA PHE A 654 20.88 -18.61 23.23
C PHE A 654 20.14 -19.88 22.76
N VAL A 655 18.91 -19.75 22.27
CA VAL A 655 18.16 -20.87 21.69
C VAL A 655 18.97 -21.55 20.60
N GLU A 656 19.03 -22.88 20.65
CA GLU A 656 19.74 -23.72 19.67
C GLU A 656 21.22 -23.39 19.47
N CYS A 657 21.89 -22.76 20.44
CA CYS A 657 23.34 -22.69 20.50
C CYS A 657 23.93 -24.08 20.84
N ARG A 658 23.70 -25.08 19.98
CA ARG A 658 23.97 -26.50 20.24
C ARG A 658 25.44 -26.81 20.47
N ASN A 659 26.36 -26.00 19.90
CA ASN A 659 27.80 -26.15 20.08
C ASN A 659 28.35 -25.48 21.35
N LEU A 660 27.53 -24.69 22.07
CA LEU A 660 27.98 -23.93 23.23
C LEU A 660 28.27 -24.87 24.40
N ALA A 661 29.54 -25.15 24.65
CA ALA A 661 29.99 -26.03 25.71
C ALA A 661 30.12 -25.31 27.07
N LYS A 662 30.39 -24.00 27.07
CA LYS A 662 30.60 -23.21 28.29
C LYS A 662 30.03 -21.80 28.18
N ILE A 663 29.37 -21.35 29.25
CA ILE A 663 28.91 -19.96 29.35
C ILE A 663 29.16 -19.38 30.74
N PHE A 664 29.61 -18.13 30.79
CA PHE A 664 29.87 -17.39 32.03
C PHE A 664 28.86 -16.26 32.20
N LEU A 665 27.96 -16.42 33.18
CA LEU A 665 26.96 -15.41 33.53
C LEU A 665 27.55 -14.36 34.48
N PRO A 666 27.27 -13.05 34.29
CA PRO A 666 27.91 -12.00 35.06
C PRO A 666 27.25 -11.85 36.44
N ASN A 667 28.03 -11.41 37.43
CA ASN A 667 27.54 -11.17 38.80
C ASN A 667 26.56 -9.99 38.91
N ALA A 668 26.41 -9.18 37.86
CA ALA A 668 25.44 -8.10 37.80
C ALA A 668 24.05 -8.55 37.33
N LEU A 669 23.93 -9.76 36.77
CA LEU A 669 22.73 -10.29 36.13
C LEU A 669 21.57 -10.41 37.12
N GLU A 670 20.43 -9.80 36.79
CA GLU A 670 19.24 -9.76 37.63
C GLU A 670 18.08 -10.57 37.06
N LYS A 671 18.05 -10.80 35.74
CA LYS A 671 16.92 -11.44 35.07
C LYS A 671 17.36 -12.36 33.93
N ILE A 672 16.71 -13.51 33.80
CA ILE A 672 16.90 -14.46 32.70
C ILE A 672 15.53 -14.76 32.08
N GLY A 673 15.43 -14.59 30.76
CA GLY A 673 14.21 -14.80 29.99
C GLY A 673 13.87 -16.28 29.79
N ASP A 674 12.62 -16.52 29.37
CA ASP A 674 12.10 -17.84 29.07
C ASP A 674 12.84 -18.48 27.87
N GLY A 675 13.13 -19.78 27.95
CA GLY A 675 13.91 -20.49 26.93
C GLY A 675 15.30 -19.92 26.63
N ALA A 676 15.87 -19.05 27.48
CA ALA A 676 17.14 -18.37 27.17
C ALA A 676 18.30 -19.30 26.80
N PHE A 677 18.30 -20.55 27.29
CA PHE A 677 19.30 -21.58 26.97
C PHE A 677 18.62 -22.87 26.45
N GLU A 678 17.53 -22.73 25.70
CA GLU A 678 16.81 -23.87 25.15
C GLU A 678 17.63 -24.61 24.09
N SER A 679 17.70 -25.94 24.18
CA SER A 679 18.43 -26.81 23.25
C SER A 679 19.94 -26.46 23.11
N CYS A 680 20.58 -26.03 24.20
CA CYS A 680 22.04 -25.89 24.28
C CYS A 680 22.71 -27.25 24.55
N ASP A 681 22.67 -28.15 23.57
CA ASP A 681 22.98 -29.58 23.73
C ASP A 681 24.38 -29.87 24.33
N MET A 682 25.42 -29.11 23.95
CA MET A 682 26.78 -29.31 24.45
C MET A 682 27.05 -28.63 25.80
N LEU A 683 26.13 -27.82 26.32
CA LEU A 683 26.34 -27.06 27.54
C LEU A 683 26.26 -27.98 28.76
N GLU A 684 27.40 -28.38 29.31
CA GLU A 684 27.43 -29.38 30.40
C GLU A 684 26.92 -28.84 31.74
N ARG A 685 27.13 -27.55 32.01
CA ARG A 685 26.84 -26.93 33.30
C ARG A 685 26.50 -25.46 33.15
N LEU A 686 25.51 -25.00 33.91
CA LEU A 686 25.20 -23.58 34.08
C LEU A 686 24.99 -23.25 35.55
N THR A 687 25.54 -22.11 35.98
CA THR A 687 25.38 -21.61 37.35
C THR A 687 24.59 -20.30 37.35
N ILE A 688 23.41 -20.29 37.99
CA ILE A 688 22.60 -19.08 38.20
C ILE A 688 23.28 -18.23 39.30
N PRO A 689 23.75 -17.00 38.99
CA PRO A 689 24.43 -16.14 39.96
C PRO A 689 23.52 -15.71 41.12
N ARG A 690 24.13 -15.32 42.25
CA ARG A 690 23.41 -14.82 43.45
C ARG A 690 22.51 -13.61 43.17
N SER A 691 22.86 -12.82 42.16
CA SER A 691 22.20 -11.56 41.79
C SER A 691 20.87 -11.75 41.05
N VAL A 692 20.60 -12.94 40.50
CA VAL A 692 19.40 -13.17 39.69
C VAL A 692 18.15 -13.16 40.58
N LYS A 693 17.21 -12.28 40.27
CA LYS A 693 15.95 -12.06 40.97
C LYS A 693 14.76 -12.66 40.25
N VAL A 694 14.82 -12.74 38.91
CA VAL A 694 13.69 -13.13 38.07
C VAL A 694 14.14 -14.16 37.05
N LEU A 695 13.39 -15.27 36.97
CA LEU A 695 13.41 -16.20 35.83
C LEU A 695 12.03 -16.12 35.18
N GLU A 696 11.97 -15.73 33.91
CA GLU A 696 10.72 -15.80 33.15
C GLU A 696 10.54 -17.22 32.61
N GLY A 697 9.34 -17.78 32.73
CA GLY A 697 9.03 -19.15 32.30
C GLY A 697 10.07 -20.18 32.76
N ASN A 698 10.52 -21.02 31.82
CA ASN A 698 11.59 -22.00 31.99
C ASN A 698 12.77 -21.66 31.05
N PRO A 699 13.82 -20.97 31.55
CA PRO A 699 15.01 -20.62 30.78
C PRO A 699 15.81 -21.82 30.24
N PHE A 700 15.49 -23.02 30.71
CA PHE A 700 16.29 -24.23 30.55
C PHE A 700 15.49 -25.34 29.86
N SER A 701 14.54 -25.01 29.00
CA SER A 701 13.74 -26.00 28.25
C SER A 701 14.65 -26.84 27.34
N LYS A 702 14.39 -28.13 27.12
CA LYS A 702 15.19 -29.02 26.25
C LYS A 702 16.71 -29.03 26.48
N TRP A 703 17.15 -28.64 27.67
CA TRP A 703 18.54 -28.72 28.08
C TRP A 703 18.66 -29.81 29.13
N ASP A 704 19.75 -30.57 29.20
CA ASP A 704 19.94 -31.68 30.15
C ASP A 704 21.17 -31.50 31.06
N GLY A 705 21.86 -30.36 30.96
CA GLY A 705 23.06 -30.10 31.73
C GLY A 705 22.84 -29.92 33.23
N GLN A 706 23.96 -29.89 33.96
CA GLN A 706 23.98 -29.70 35.41
C GLN A 706 23.67 -28.24 35.77
N LEU A 707 22.50 -28.00 36.37
CA LEU A 707 22.14 -26.70 36.91
C LEU A 707 22.67 -26.53 38.35
N ILE A 708 23.25 -25.36 38.63
CA ILE A 708 23.61 -24.92 39.97
C ILE A 708 22.90 -23.59 40.23
N CYS A 709 22.11 -23.49 41.30
CA CYS A 709 21.47 -22.23 41.68
C CYS A 709 22.15 -21.63 42.90
N LEU A 710 22.74 -20.44 42.76
CA LEU A 710 23.28 -19.67 43.87
C LEU A 710 22.35 -18.56 44.34
N SER A 711 21.34 -18.20 43.55
CA SER A 711 20.37 -17.17 43.91
C SER A 711 19.50 -17.60 45.10
N PRO A 712 19.34 -16.73 46.12
CA PRO A 712 18.45 -17.00 47.24
C PRO A 712 16.96 -16.84 46.89
N ASN A 713 16.64 -16.27 45.72
CA ASN A 713 15.24 -16.06 45.28
C ASN A 713 14.60 -17.34 44.75
N PHE A 714 15.41 -18.38 44.48
CA PHE A 714 14.94 -19.66 43.97
C PHE A 714 15.39 -20.78 44.89
N SER A 715 14.51 -21.74 45.12
CA SER A 715 14.86 -22.99 45.78
C SER A 715 15.31 -23.99 44.72
N TYR A 716 16.50 -24.58 44.91
CA TYR A 716 16.99 -25.68 44.08
C TYR A 716 17.31 -26.89 44.96
N ASN A 717 16.35 -27.79 45.09
CA ASN A 717 16.42 -28.92 46.01
C ASN A 717 16.00 -30.21 45.30
N ALA A 718 16.77 -31.28 45.48
CA ALA A 718 16.52 -32.57 44.84
C ALA A 718 16.31 -32.47 43.31
N GLY A 719 17.09 -31.62 42.64
CA GLY A 719 17.01 -31.39 41.19
C GLY A 719 15.83 -30.54 40.72
N ALA A 720 14.98 -30.04 41.62
CA ALA A 720 13.84 -29.18 41.27
C ALA A 720 14.17 -27.71 41.53
N LEU A 721 14.12 -26.88 40.50
CA LEU A 721 14.22 -25.43 40.55
C LEU A 721 12.81 -24.85 40.66
N MET A 722 12.58 -24.02 41.67
CA MET A 722 11.27 -23.42 41.94
C MET A 722 11.39 -22.03 42.55
N ASP A 723 10.39 -21.18 42.31
CA ASP A 723 10.13 -19.96 43.07
C ASP A 723 8.94 -20.15 44.03
N ASP A 724 8.39 -19.06 44.56
CA ASP A 724 7.27 -19.11 45.52
C ASP A 724 6.02 -19.79 44.98
N LYS A 725 5.76 -19.70 43.68
CA LYS A 725 4.50 -20.16 43.05
C LYS A 725 4.71 -21.18 41.95
N ARG A 726 5.92 -21.34 41.43
CA ARG A 726 6.17 -22.07 40.19
C ARG A 726 7.28 -23.09 40.36
N LEU A 727 7.03 -24.31 39.87
CA LEU A 727 8.10 -25.27 39.60
C LEU A 727 8.58 -25.03 38.17
N ILE A 728 9.82 -24.56 38.06
CA ILE A 728 10.41 -24.04 36.81
C ILE A 728 11.05 -25.17 36.00
N SER A 729 11.85 -26.02 36.64
CA SER A 729 12.57 -27.11 35.97
C SER A 729 12.90 -28.24 36.95
N TYR A 730 12.88 -29.48 36.48
CA TYR A 730 13.15 -30.69 37.24
C TYR A 730 14.14 -31.60 36.52
N ARG A 731 15.30 -31.81 37.13
CA ARG A 731 16.48 -32.45 36.52
C ARG A 731 17.04 -33.59 37.38
N ALA A 732 16.19 -34.19 38.21
CA ALA A 732 16.64 -35.22 39.13
C ALA A 732 16.53 -36.63 38.54
N TYR A 733 17.41 -37.51 39.02
CA TYR A 733 17.44 -38.93 38.70
C TYR A 733 16.54 -39.76 39.65
N MET A 734 15.46 -39.17 40.18
CA MET A 734 14.60 -39.80 41.18
C MET A 734 13.33 -40.39 40.56
N SER A 735 12.85 -41.51 41.11
CA SER A 735 11.65 -42.18 40.63
C SER A 735 10.33 -41.56 41.11
N SER A 736 10.36 -40.75 42.16
CA SER A 736 9.19 -40.07 42.68
C SER A 736 9.54 -38.67 43.15
N TYR A 737 8.64 -37.72 42.92
CA TYR A 737 8.79 -36.36 43.39
C TYR A 737 7.49 -35.82 43.98
N ASN A 738 7.61 -35.14 45.12
CA ASN A 738 6.51 -34.45 45.76
C ASN A 738 6.75 -32.95 45.62
N VAL A 739 5.91 -32.29 44.82
CA VAL A 739 5.96 -30.85 44.59
C VAL A 739 5.58 -30.14 45.90
N ARG A 740 6.31 -29.08 46.24
CA ARG A 740 6.13 -28.31 47.47
C ARG A 740 4.72 -27.70 47.54
N GLU A 741 4.12 -27.70 48.72
CA GLU A 741 2.85 -26.99 48.97
C GLU A 741 2.99 -25.48 48.67
N GLY A 742 1.94 -24.86 48.11
CA GLY A 742 1.94 -23.46 47.70
C GLY A 742 2.36 -23.23 46.24
N ILE A 743 2.92 -24.24 45.56
CA ILE A 743 3.15 -24.19 44.12
C ILE A 743 1.80 -24.24 43.39
N GLU A 744 1.61 -23.29 42.49
CA GLU A 744 0.39 -23.06 41.71
C GLU A 744 0.57 -23.50 40.25
N ILE A 745 1.80 -23.40 39.72
CA ILE A 745 2.12 -23.62 38.30
C ILE A 745 3.29 -24.61 38.16
N ILE A 746 3.11 -25.62 37.29
CA ILE A 746 4.23 -26.38 36.72
C ILE A 746 4.55 -25.75 35.37
N GLU A 747 5.74 -25.19 35.21
CA GLU A 747 6.13 -24.46 33.98
C GLU A 747 6.21 -25.37 32.75
N LYS A 748 6.23 -24.73 31.58
CA LYS A 748 6.44 -25.45 30.32
C LYS A 748 7.78 -26.20 30.33
N TYR A 749 7.80 -27.39 29.74
CA TYR A 749 8.97 -28.27 29.69
C TYR A 749 9.61 -28.61 31.06
N ALA A 750 8.90 -28.40 32.18
CA ALA A 750 9.53 -28.49 33.50
C ALA A 750 10.14 -29.87 33.82
N PHE A 751 9.50 -30.96 33.39
CA PHE A 751 9.95 -32.34 33.55
C PHE A 751 10.27 -33.03 32.22
N GLU A 752 10.31 -32.29 31.11
CA GLU A 752 10.50 -32.84 29.76
C GLU A 752 11.60 -33.91 29.72
N ALA A 753 11.31 -34.99 28.99
CA ALA A 753 12.24 -36.09 28.73
C ALA A 753 12.84 -36.75 29.99
N ASN A 754 12.28 -36.52 31.17
CA ASN A 754 12.79 -37.15 32.38
C ASN A 754 12.51 -38.66 32.36
N GLU A 755 13.55 -39.44 32.07
CA GLU A 755 13.44 -40.90 31.94
C GLU A 755 13.32 -41.63 33.29
N TYR A 756 13.53 -40.92 34.41
CA TYR A 756 13.60 -41.54 35.73
C TYR A 756 12.28 -41.43 36.50
N ILE A 757 11.56 -40.33 36.32
CA ILE A 757 10.37 -40.01 37.08
C ILE A 757 9.24 -40.99 36.74
N ARG A 758 8.68 -41.60 37.78
CA ARG A 758 7.57 -42.56 37.70
C ARG A 758 6.30 -41.99 38.33
N LYS A 759 6.47 -41.16 39.36
CA LYS A 759 5.38 -40.63 40.17
C LYS A 759 5.61 -39.16 40.50
N VAL A 760 4.62 -38.31 40.23
CA VAL A 760 4.63 -36.91 40.67
C VAL A 760 3.42 -36.64 41.57
N GLN A 761 3.67 -36.03 42.72
CA GLN A 761 2.63 -35.55 43.63
C GLN A 761 2.53 -34.02 43.55
N LEU A 762 1.47 -33.50 42.93
CA LEU A 762 1.11 -32.10 42.85
C LEU A 762 0.41 -31.64 44.14
N PRO A 763 0.64 -30.40 44.62
CA PRO A 763 -0.04 -29.84 45.78
C PRO A 763 -1.48 -29.45 45.44
N ALA A 764 -2.29 -29.22 46.47
CA ALA A 764 -3.69 -28.81 46.29
C ALA A 764 -3.82 -27.41 45.67
N THR A 765 -2.78 -26.58 45.79
CA THR A 765 -2.71 -25.24 45.18
C THR A 765 -2.43 -25.26 43.68
N CYS A 766 -1.97 -26.37 43.11
CA CYS A 766 -1.60 -26.43 41.70
C CYS A 766 -2.83 -26.38 40.80
N HIS A 767 -2.94 -25.32 40.00
CA HIS A 767 -4.04 -25.11 39.08
C HIS A 767 -3.62 -25.11 37.59
N THR A 768 -2.32 -25.05 37.29
CA THR A 768 -1.82 -24.99 35.92
C THR A 768 -0.65 -25.95 35.69
N ILE A 769 -0.73 -26.75 34.62
CA ILE A 769 0.37 -27.55 34.07
C ILE A 769 0.70 -26.98 32.68
N GLY A 770 1.92 -26.51 32.49
CA GLY A 770 2.37 -25.84 31.28
C GLY A 770 2.47 -26.75 30.05
N ASN A 771 2.70 -26.14 28.89
CA ASN A 771 2.91 -26.87 27.64
C ASN A 771 4.11 -27.80 27.75
N ASP A 772 3.98 -29.01 27.23
CA ASP A 772 5.06 -30.00 27.18
C ASP A 772 5.70 -30.33 28.55
N ALA A 773 5.05 -29.98 29.66
CA ALA A 773 5.63 -30.05 31.00
C ALA A 773 6.14 -31.45 31.38
N PHE A 774 5.50 -32.50 30.90
CA PHE A 774 5.88 -33.90 31.07
C PHE A 774 6.00 -34.65 29.73
N THR A 775 6.28 -33.92 28.63
CA THR A 775 6.49 -34.54 27.34
C THR A 775 7.65 -35.53 27.40
N SER A 776 7.52 -36.66 26.72
CA SER A 776 8.52 -37.74 26.67
C SER A 776 8.94 -38.33 28.04
N CYS A 777 8.17 -38.09 29.11
CA CYS A 777 8.33 -38.77 30.41
C CYS A 777 7.84 -40.22 30.34
N ALA A 778 8.52 -41.08 29.57
CA ALA A 778 8.03 -42.41 29.19
C ALA A 778 7.81 -43.37 30.39
N ASN A 779 8.42 -43.10 31.54
CA ASN A 779 8.29 -43.90 32.76
C ASN A 779 7.28 -43.33 33.79
N LEU A 780 6.78 -42.12 33.58
CA LEU A 780 5.82 -41.43 34.45
C LEU A 780 4.46 -42.10 34.37
N ASN A 781 4.11 -42.95 35.33
CA ASN A 781 2.86 -43.71 35.32
C ASN A 781 1.77 -43.12 36.21
N TYR A 782 2.11 -42.19 37.12
CA TYR A 782 1.16 -41.61 38.07
C TYR A 782 1.36 -40.11 38.29
N ILE A 783 0.26 -39.38 38.23
CA ILE A 783 0.09 -38.03 38.77
C ILE A 783 -1.22 -37.97 39.57
N ASN A 784 -1.20 -37.35 40.74
CA ASN A 784 -2.42 -37.02 41.50
C ASN A 784 -3.07 -35.73 40.94
N PHE A 785 -3.83 -35.85 39.87
CA PHE A 785 -4.63 -34.73 39.40
C PHE A 785 -5.64 -34.32 40.47
N SER A 786 -5.74 -33.02 40.75
CA SER A 786 -6.68 -32.46 41.71
C SER A 786 -7.76 -31.66 40.98
N ASN A 787 -8.90 -31.44 41.64
CA ASN A 787 -9.97 -30.59 41.11
C ASN A 787 -9.58 -29.09 41.01
N ALA A 788 -8.43 -28.72 41.58
CA ALA A 788 -7.87 -27.39 41.46
C ALA A 788 -7.29 -27.13 40.06
N ILE A 789 -6.85 -28.18 39.35
CA ILE A 789 -6.29 -28.06 38.00
C ILE A 789 -7.34 -27.51 37.04
N LYS A 790 -7.07 -26.31 36.52
CA LYS A 790 -7.92 -25.61 35.54
C LYS A 790 -7.35 -25.69 34.14
N GLU A 791 -6.03 -25.78 34.01
CA GLU A 791 -5.34 -25.72 32.74
C GLU A 791 -4.25 -26.79 32.64
N ILE A 792 -4.25 -27.50 31.51
CA ILE A 792 -3.19 -28.41 31.07
C ILE A 792 -2.79 -27.96 29.67
N GLY A 793 -1.49 -27.72 29.47
CA GLY A 793 -0.93 -27.20 28.24
C GLY A 793 -0.99 -28.15 27.04
N CYS A 794 -0.72 -27.60 25.86
CA CYS A 794 -0.50 -28.39 24.64
C CYS A 794 0.69 -29.33 24.87
N GLY A 795 0.59 -30.58 24.40
CA GLY A 795 1.69 -31.55 24.51
C GLY A 795 2.10 -31.96 25.94
N ALA A 796 1.41 -31.48 26.99
CA ALA A 796 1.89 -31.59 28.38
C ALA A 796 2.23 -33.02 28.84
N PHE A 797 1.59 -34.04 28.28
CA PHE A 797 1.81 -35.46 28.55
C PHE A 797 2.07 -36.27 27.27
N TYR A 798 2.53 -35.61 26.19
CA TYR A 798 2.85 -36.27 24.93
C TYR A 798 3.96 -37.31 25.15
N CYS A 799 3.82 -38.51 24.59
CA CYS A 799 4.72 -39.65 24.79
C CYS A 799 4.99 -40.02 26.26
N SER A 800 4.10 -39.65 27.19
CA SER A 800 4.27 -39.97 28.61
C SER A 800 3.87 -41.40 28.95
N GLY A 801 4.42 -41.91 30.06
CA GLY A 801 4.06 -43.21 30.61
C GLY A 801 2.70 -43.29 31.31
N LEU A 802 1.91 -42.20 31.28
CA LEU A 802 0.75 -42.04 32.13
C LEU A 802 -0.33 -43.06 31.75
N THR A 803 -0.89 -43.76 32.73
CA THR A 803 -1.81 -44.89 32.46
C THR A 803 -3.29 -44.54 32.65
N GLU A 804 -3.58 -43.54 33.46
CA GLU A 804 -4.93 -43.07 33.77
C GLU A 804 -4.94 -41.54 33.86
N PHE A 805 -6.06 -40.93 33.46
CA PHE A 805 -6.29 -39.49 33.58
C PHE A 805 -7.72 -39.21 34.03
N GLU A 806 -7.84 -38.41 35.10
CA GLU A 806 -9.10 -37.89 35.64
C GLU A 806 -8.85 -36.51 36.26
N ALA A 807 -9.46 -35.46 35.69
CA ALA A 807 -9.43 -34.10 36.24
C ALA A 807 -10.76 -33.38 35.98
N GLU A 808 -11.44 -32.92 37.04
CA GLU A 808 -12.75 -32.27 36.92
C GLU A 808 -12.69 -30.80 36.49
N GLY A 809 -11.59 -30.10 36.79
CA GLY A 809 -11.50 -28.65 36.64
C GLY A 809 -11.14 -28.14 35.25
N VAL A 810 -10.76 -29.02 34.32
CA VAL A 810 -10.27 -28.68 32.97
C VAL A 810 -11.43 -28.46 32.01
N SER A 811 -11.39 -27.38 31.23
CA SER A 811 -12.44 -27.03 30.26
C SER A 811 -12.15 -27.47 28.82
N VAL A 812 -10.87 -27.64 28.46
CA VAL A 812 -10.42 -28.03 27.12
C VAL A 812 -9.28 -29.01 27.25
N ILE A 813 -9.33 -30.11 26.51
CA ILE A 813 -8.14 -30.96 26.30
C ILE A 813 -7.40 -30.39 25.09
N LYS A 814 -6.26 -29.76 25.34
CA LYS A 814 -5.51 -29.02 24.33
C LYS A 814 -4.82 -29.95 23.33
N SER A 815 -4.32 -29.33 22.27
CA SER A 815 -3.70 -30.03 21.16
C SER A 815 -2.51 -30.88 21.64
N GLY A 816 -2.48 -32.14 21.21
CA GLY A 816 -1.40 -33.08 21.55
C GLY A 816 -1.26 -33.45 23.03
N THR A 817 -2.13 -32.99 23.95
CA THR A 817 -1.89 -33.12 25.41
C THR A 817 -1.49 -34.54 25.84
N PHE A 818 -2.10 -35.58 25.30
CA PHE A 818 -1.83 -36.99 25.62
C PHE A 818 -1.43 -37.83 24.41
N GLY A 819 -1.00 -37.20 23.31
CA GLY A 819 -0.58 -37.93 22.11
C GLY A 819 0.57 -38.91 22.42
N GLY A 820 0.54 -40.12 21.89
CA GLY A 820 1.54 -41.17 22.16
C GLY A 820 1.61 -41.65 23.61
N SER A 821 0.68 -41.24 24.49
CA SER A 821 0.68 -41.63 25.89
C SER A 821 0.34 -43.11 26.10
N ARG A 822 0.62 -43.63 27.30
CA ARG A 822 0.27 -45.01 27.70
C ARG A 822 -1.09 -45.14 28.37
N LEU A 823 -1.98 -44.17 28.16
CA LEU A 823 -3.31 -44.16 28.78
C LEU A 823 -4.09 -45.41 28.35
N LYS A 824 -4.72 -46.07 29.32
CA LYS A 824 -5.62 -47.22 29.09
C LYS A 824 -7.08 -46.82 29.21
N LYS A 825 -7.38 -45.94 30.14
CA LYS A 825 -8.72 -45.43 30.40
C LYS A 825 -8.68 -43.93 30.64
N ILE A 826 -9.65 -43.24 30.06
CA ILE A 826 -9.83 -41.79 30.22
C ILE A 826 -11.22 -41.54 30.79
N LYS A 827 -11.30 -40.67 31.80
CA LYS A 827 -12.56 -40.12 32.28
C LYS A 827 -12.45 -38.59 32.29
N LEU A 828 -13.11 -37.96 31.32
CA LEU A 828 -13.11 -36.50 31.20
C LEU A 828 -14.05 -35.88 32.24
N GLY A 829 -13.57 -34.82 32.88
CA GLY A 829 -14.37 -34.03 33.81
C GLY A 829 -15.59 -33.40 33.15
N SER A 830 -16.66 -33.17 33.91
CA SER A 830 -17.92 -32.58 33.42
C SER A 830 -17.76 -31.19 32.80
N ASN A 831 -16.67 -30.48 33.08
CA ASN A 831 -16.38 -29.15 32.55
C ASN A 831 -15.73 -29.16 31.16
N VAL A 832 -15.27 -30.31 30.65
CA VAL A 832 -14.61 -30.39 29.35
C VAL A 832 -15.63 -30.14 28.23
N LYS A 833 -15.41 -29.07 27.45
CA LYS A 833 -16.25 -28.63 26.33
C LYS A 833 -15.64 -28.93 24.97
N LYS A 834 -14.32 -29.06 24.87
CA LYS A 834 -13.62 -29.27 23.60
C LYS A 834 -12.41 -30.20 23.75
N ILE A 835 -12.18 -31.02 22.73
CA ILE A 835 -10.96 -31.81 22.54
C ILE A 835 -10.32 -31.30 21.24
N GLU A 836 -9.10 -30.79 21.35
CA GLU A 836 -8.37 -30.19 20.22
C GLU A 836 -7.57 -31.21 19.39
N ASN A 837 -6.93 -30.70 18.34
CA ASN A 837 -6.19 -31.46 17.34
C ASN A 837 -5.14 -32.38 17.99
N GLN A 838 -5.09 -33.64 17.56
CA GLN A 838 -4.11 -34.64 18.04
C GLN A 838 -4.11 -34.90 19.57
N ALA A 839 -5.12 -34.47 20.33
CA ALA A 839 -5.12 -34.55 21.79
C ALA A 839 -4.77 -35.94 22.36
N PHE A 840 -5.17 -37.02 21.68
CA PHE A 840 -4.90 -38.42 22.03
C PHE A 840 -4.33 -39.21 20.85
N ILE A 841 -3.77 -38.56 19.82
CA ILE A 841 -3.20 -39.25 18.65
C ILE A 841 -2.21 -40.34 19.10
N ASP A 842 -2.16 -41.48 18.42
CA ASP A 842 -1.20 -42.56 18.73
C ASP A 842 -1.27 -43.10 20.17
N SER A 843 -2.36 -42.86 20.91
CA SER A 843 -2.60 -43.50 22.22
C SER A 843 -3.01 -44.96 22.04
N ILE A 844 -2.09 -45.78 21.52
CA ILE A 844 -2.36 -47.15 21.04
C ILE A 844 -2.81 -48.12 22.14
N LEU A 845 -2.66 -47.76 23.42
CA LEU A 845 -3.08 -48.55 24.58
C LEU A 845 -4.46 -48.17 25.12
N LEU A 846 -5.08 -47.10 24.59
CA LEU A 846 -6.34 -46.58 25.07
C LEU A 846 -7.48 -47.55 24.74
N GLU A 847 -8.21 -48.05 25.74
CA GLU A 847 -9.27 -49.04 25.60
C GLU A 847 -10.67 -48.45 25.83
N GLU A 848 -10.79 -47.49 26.74
CA GLU A 848 -12.07 -46.89 27.15
C GLU A 848 -11.94 -45.37 27.34
N VAL A 849 -12.86 -44.63 26.73
CA VAL A 849 -12.96 -43.17 26.87
C VAL A 849 -14.36 -42.83 27.38
N ILE A 850 -14.42 -42.15 28.53
CA ILE A 850 -15.63 -41.55 29.06
C ILE A 850 -15.60 -40.05 28.77
N LEU A 851 -16.28 -39.62 27.70
CA LEU A 851 -16.49 -38.22 27.32
C LEU A 851 -17.44 -37.51 28.30
N SER A 852 -17.25 -36.20 28.45
CA SER A 852 -18.09 -35.33 29.27
C SER A 852 -19.47 -35.10 28.62
N GLU A 853 -20.55 -35.12 29.41
CA GLU A 853 -21.91 -34.73 28.98
C GLU A 853 -22.01 -33.25 28.54
N GLY A 854 -20.99 -32.43 28.80
CA GLY A 854 -20.90 -31.05 28.34
C GLY A 854 -20.07 -30.85 27.06
N LEU A 855 -19.47 -31.92 26.52
CA LEU A 855 -18.56 -31.84 25.37
C LEU A 855 -19.29 -31.40 24.10
N GLN A 856 -18.75 -30.42 23.38
CA GLN A 856 -19.38 -29.81 22.21
C GLN A 856 -18.63 -30.08 20.90
N GLU A 857 -17.31 -30.21 20.95
CA GLU A 857 -16.46 -30.32 19.75
C GLU A 857 -15.28 -31.27 19.97
N ILE A 858 -14.98 -32.07 18.94
CA ILE A 858 -13.76 -32.87 18.79
C ILE A 858 -13.10 -32.47 17.47
N ASP A 859 -11.85 -32.01 17.53
CA ASP A 859 -11.08 -31.56 16.37
C ASP A 859 -10.45 -32.71 15.57
N GLU A 860 -9.76 -32.33 14.48
CA GLU A 860 -9.15 -33.26 13.53
C GLU A 860 -8.14 -34.18 14.23
N VAL A 861 -8.08 -35.44 13.79
CA VAL A 861 -7.14 -36.48 14.26
C VAL A 861 -7.03 -36.63 15.80
N ALA A 862 -8.01 -36.16 16.57
CA ALA A 862 -7.94 -36.11 18.03
C ALA A 862 -7.72 -37.49 18.68
N PHE A 863 -8.32 -38.55 18.13
CA PHE A 863 -8.15 -39.95 18.54
C PHE A 863 -7.55 -40.80 17.42
N ALA A 864 -6.88 -40.18 16.45
CA ALA A 864 -6.26 -40.92 15.35
C ALA A 864 -5.32 -42.00 15.87
N ASN A 865 -5.36 -43.17 15.25
CA ASN A 865 -4.51 -44.32 15.56
C ASN A 865 -4.67 -44.88 17.00
N CYS A 866 -5.79 -44.59 17.68
CA CYS A 866 -6.16 -45.23 18.95
C CYS A 866 -6.64 -46.68 18.72
N LYS A 867 -5.75 -47.55 18.24
CA LYS A 867 -6.08 -48.88 17.71
C LYS A 867 -6.83 -49.81 18.68
N ARG A 868 -6.68 -49.61 20.00
CA ARG A 868 -7.31 -50.43 21.05
C ARG A 868 -8.59 -49.84 21.61
N LEU A 869 -9.03 -48.67 21.14
CA LEU A 869 -10.21 -48.00 21.66
C LEU A 869 -11.45 -48.83 21.34
N LYS A 870 -12.05 -49.45 22.37
CA LYS A 870 -13.22 -50.34 22.25
C LYS A 870 -14.51 -49.65 22.64
N LYS A 871 -14.46 -48.76 23.63
CA LYS A 871 -15.63 -48.14 24.24
C LYS A 871 -15.46 -46.64 24.31
N ILE A 872 -16.43 -45.92 23.76
CA ILE A 872 -16.55 -44.46 23.90
C ILE A 872 -18.03 -44.10 24.06
N ASN A 873 -18.39 -43.34 25.09
CA ASN A 873 -19.74 -42.77 25.18
C ASN A 873 -19.81 -41.49 24.34
N ILE A 874 -20.85 -41.36 23.54
CA ILE A 874 -21.07 -40.17 22.72
C ILE A 874 -22.16 -39.31 23.39
N PRO A 875 -21.81 -38.15 23.98
CA PRO A 875 -22.77 -37.34 24.70
C PRO A 875 -23.73 -36.64 23.72
N ASN A 876 -24.94 -36.34 24.19
CA ASN A 876 -25.93 -35.64 23.36
C ASN A 876 -25.51 -34.19 23.06
N SER A 877 -24.68 -33.59 23.91
CA SER A 877 -24.14 -32.25 23.71
C SER A 877 -23.16 -32.11 22.54
N LEU A 878 -22.58 -33.22 22.05
CA LEU A 878 -21.53 -33.19 21.03
C LEU A 878 -22.10 -32.77 19.67
N LYS A 879 -21.66 -31.61 19.17
CA LYS A 879 -22.20 -31.00 17.94
C LYS A 879 -21.31 -31.24 16.74
N ILE A 880 -20.00 -31.26 16.95
CA ILE A 880 -19.00 -31.27 15.89
C ILE A 880 -17.96 -32.34 16.18
N ILE A 881 -17.66 -33.16 15.18
CA ILE A 881 -16.47 -34.01 15.10
C ILE A 881 -15.84 -33.71 13.75
N LYS A 882 -14.60 -33.23 13.74
CA LYS A 882 -13.90 -32.89 12.50
C LYS A 882 -13.32 -34.12 11.81
N LYS A 883 -12.85 -33.91 10.57
CA LYS A 883 -12.31 -34.95 9.69
C LYS A 883 -11.21 -35.77 10.39
N SER A 884 -11.18 -37.07 10.12
CA SER A 884 -10.14 -37.99 10.60
C SER A 884 -10.04 -38.13 12.13
N ALA A 885 -10.95 -37.57 12.92
CA ALA A 885 -10.89 -37.60 14.39
C ALA A 885 -10.70 -39.01 14.97
N PHE A 886 -11.24 -40.04 14.32
CA PHE A 886 -11.14 -41.45 14.72
C PHE A 886 -10.49 -42.35 13.66
N VAL A 887 -9.68 -41.78 12.76
CA VAL A 887 -8.97 -42.58 11.74
C VAL A 887 -8.11 -43.66 12.43
N ASP A 888 -8.09 -44.87 11.86
CA ASP A 888 -7.37 -46.03 12.41
C ASP A 888 -7.75 -46.50 13.84
N CYS A 889 -8.93 -46.12 14.35
CA CYS A 889 -9.56 -46.69 15.55
C CYS A 889 -10.16 -48.09 15.30
N THR A 890 -9.29 -49.07 15.01
CA THR A 890 -9.67 -50.40 14.51
C THR A 890 -10.43 -51.31 15.49
N SER A 891 -10.35 -51.08 16.80
CA SER A 891 -11.05 -51.90 17.81
C SER A 891 -12.43 -51.36 18.23
N LEU A 892 -12.87 -50.24 17.65
CA LEU A 892 -14.14 -49.63 18.00
C LEU A 892 -15.28 -50.56 17.56
N ASP A 893 -16.24 -50.84 18.45
CA ASP A 893 -17.33 -51.74 18.11
C ASP A 893 -18.21 -51.18 16.98
N GLU A 894 -18.73 -52.07 16.13
CA GLU A 894 -19.49 -51.70 14.92
C GLU A 894 -20.73 -50.85 15.25
N VAL A 895 -21.39 -51.09 16.38
CA VAL A 895 -22.58 -50.32 16.77
C VAL A 895 -22.20 -48.88 17.06
N THR A 896 -21.16 -48.65 17.85
CA THR A 896 -20.63 -47.31 18.14
C THR A 896 -20.14 -46.62 16.86
N LYS A 897 -19.47 -47.34 15.98
CA LYS A 897 -18.98 -46.81 14.70
C LYS A 897 -20.13 -46.35 13.79
N LEU A 898 -21.17 -47.17 13.65
CA LEU A 898 -22.37 -46.82 12.88
C LEU A 898 -23.08 -45.59 13.46
N ASN A 899 -23.24 -45.52 14.78
CA ASN A 899 -23.86 -44.37 15.45
C ASN A 899 -23.08 -43.07 15.21
N LEU A 900 -21.75 -43.13 15.19
CA LEU A 900 -20.89 -41.98 14.89
C LEU A 900 -21.02 -41.54 13.43
N ILE A 901 -21.03 -42.50 12.49
CA ILE A 901 -21.19 -42.21 11.06
C ILE A 901 -22.56 -41.60 10.76
N GLU A 902 -23.63 -42.15 11.35
CA GLU A 902 -24.99 -41.64 11.17
C GLU A 902 -25.13 -40.19 11.65
N ARG A 903 -24.46 -39.85 12.76
CA ARG A 903 -24.58 -38.54 13.39
C ARG A 903 -23.65 -37.47 12.81
N PHE A 904 -22.44 -37.84 12.37
CA PHE A 904 -21.39 -36.88 12.01
C PHE A 904 -20.76 -37.08 10.63
N GLY A 905 -21.08 -38.15 9.91
CA GLY A 905 -20.48 -38.46 8.62
C GLY A 905 -19.33 -39.48 8.69
N LYS A 906 -18.97 -40.05 7.53
CA LYS A 906 -17.94 -41.09 7.40
C LYS A 906 -16.51 -40.53 7.41
N ASP A 907 -16.37 -39.26 7.06
CA ASP A 907 -15.13 -38.49 6.95
C ASP A 907 -14.36 -38.40 8.29
N ILE A 908 -15.04 -38.57 9.43
CA ILE A 908 -14.39 -38.67 10.74
C ILE A 908 -13.50 -39.91 10.90
N PHE A 909 -13.62 -40.91 10.01
CA PHE A 909 -12.81 -42.13 9.97
C PHE A 909 -11.88 -42.21 8.74
N GLU A 910 -11.90 -41.21 7.85
CA GLU A 910 -11.11 -41.19 6.60
C GLU A 910 -9.96 -40.18 6.72
N TRP A 911 -8.83 -40.47 6.05
CA TRP A 911 -7.70 -39.53 5.95
C TRP A 911 -8.02 -38.30 5.09
#